data_AF-A0AAW0XRN0-F1
#
_entry.id   AF-A0AAW0XRN0-F1
#
_cell.length_a   1.000
_cell.length_b   1.000
_cell.length_c   1.000
_cell.angle_alpha   90.00
_cell.angle_beta   90.00
_cell.angle_gamma   90.00
#
_symmetry.space_group_name_H-M   'P 1'
#
loop_
_entity.id
_entity.type
_entity.pdbx_description
1 polymer ?
#
loop_
_entity_poly.entity_id
_entity_poly.type
_entity_poly.pdbx_seq_one_letter_code
_entity_poly.pdbx_strand_id
1 'polypeptide(L)'
;MQWDNYKTLMDNHEQIVAKQIEAIKGNLESQTNNFNSEVEKFGMRWFQLRPREDQLEGDGDHLQEAIAFVAEKRLEWDQLMETRDSLKKDYEHFNMGEPFFPEIDDIEADLVKHEQIWGLFDEFNTSMQEFSNEEWIVFRSKTYKFEEFLNSWSEKLRSSAETTPVTVRLIHEIEKYKAVIPLLKYVRGEVFSEKHWIEMYSLLGIPTNVTVDKLTFGHFLKVRDNLIQHGEALKEMNAKATGEIVIRQALGELDVWEVDAHFTIVPHIDSTGHQIMLIKEWKDIINKVGDNQSLLQSLKDSAYFAAFADRARVWEQRLADLDEYLTNLNQIQRKWVYLEPIFGRGALPNEQGRFRRVDDDFKSIMSDVAKDNKVVSLCRINGIRNTLVTLLDQLARCQKSLNEFLEEKRSAFPRFYFIGDDDLLEILGQATNPEVIQSHLKKLFAGIHFVRFDENNSHIVAMKSLEGEDVPLRRPVEITTKVEDWLSELSEEMKRTLKELLRECLKEGHTDAGMDPLKSPSQILCLADAILFTERCEESIQEGRLSNFKKELEAKLESYTSVDLSSDGSPEGKADSLVLELKLKALILDTIHNIDVVNILITNNILSVADWAWQKQLRFYISEEGSAYMKMVDAQFDYTYEYQGNAPKLVHTPLTD
;
A
#
# COMPACT_ATOMS: atom_id res chain seq x y z
N MET A 1 -107.32 -42.13 -59.02
CA MET A 1 -107.99 -41.74 -57.77
C MET A 1 -107.05 -41.34 -56.64
N GLN A 2 -105.85 -41.93 -56.46
CA GLN A 2 -104.93 -41.48 -55.39
C GLN A 2 -104.04 -40.27 -55.78
N TRP A 3 -103.72 -40.09 -57.06
CA TRP A 3 -102.89 -38.96 -57.53
C TRP A 3 -103.62 -37.61 -57.56
N ASP A 4 -104.88 -37.58 -58.02
CA ASP A 4 -105.67 -36.33 -58.06
C ASP A 4 -105.95 -35.79 -56.66
N ASN A 5 -106.24 -36.67 -55.69
CA ASN A 5 -106.47 -36.28 -54.31
C ASN A 5 -105.19 -35.74 -53.63
N TYR A 6 -104.02 -36.31 -53.97
CA TYR A 6 -102.73 -35.79 -53.52
C TYR A 6 -102.44 -34.42 -54.13
N LYS A 7 -102.77 -34.22 -55.42
CA LYS A 7 -102.61 -32.94 -56.11
C LYS A 7 -103.49 -31.85 -55.53
N THR A 8 -104.76 -32.14 -55.22
CA THR A 8 -105.64 -31.16 -54.55
C THR A 8 -105.19 -30.84 -53.12
N LEU A 9 -104.62 -31.82 -52.39
CA LEU A 9 -104.01 -31.57 -51.09
C LEU A 9 -102.76 -30.71 -51.22
N MET A 10 -101.92 -30.96 -52.23
CA MET A 10 -100.73 -30.16 -52.54
C MET A 10 -101.12 -28.73 -52.89
N ASP A 11 -102.09 -28.52 -53.79
CA ASP A 11 -102.56 -27.19 -54.19
C ASP A 11 -103.16 -26.40 -53.00
N ASN A 12 -103.93 -27.07 -52.14
CA ASN A 12 -104.42 -26.45 -50.89
C ASN A 12 -103.25 -26.11 -49.94
N HIS A 13 -102.25 -26.98 -49.83
CA HIS A 13 -101.08 -26.69 -49.01
C HIS A 13 -100.25 -25.55 -49.59
N GLU A 14 -100.11 -25.49 -50.91
CA GLU A 14 -99.44 -24.42 -51.66
C GLU A 14 -100.16 -23.07 -51.46
N GLN A 15 -101.49 -23.05 -51.46
CA GLN A 15 -102.27 -21.85 -51.13
C GLN A 15 -102.15 -21.42 -49.66
N ILE A 16 -102.10 -22.37 -48.72
CA ILE A 16 -101.86 -22.07 -47.30
C ILE A 16 -100.46 -21.51 -47.11
N VAL A 17 -99.45 -22.10 -47.74
CA VAL A 17 -98.07 -21.64 -47.72
C VAL A 17 -97.95 -20.25 -48.38
N ALA A 18 -98.61 -20.01 -49.52
CA ALA A 18 -98.62 -18.70 -50.17
C ALA A 18 -99.21 -17.60 -49.27
N LYS A 19 -100.34 -17.87 -48.59
CA LYS A 19 -100.92 -16.93 -47.61
C LYS A 19 -100.02 -16.70 -46.39
N GLN A 20 -99.33 -17.74 -45.92
CA GLN A 20 -98.36 -17.60 -44.83
C GLN A 20 -97.13 -16.79 -45.26
N ILE A 21 -96.62 -17.01 -46.48
CA ILE A 21 -95.52 -16.20 -47.05
C ILE A 21 -95.96 -14.74 -47.15
N GLU A 22 -97.16 -14.45 -47.65
CA GLU A 22 -97.66 -13.07 -47.78
C GLU A 22 -97.84 -12.37 -46.42
N ALA A 23 -98.29 -13.11 -45.39
CA ALA A 23 -98.34 -12.61 -44.01
C ALA A 23 -96.94 -12.33 -43.43
N ILE A 24 -95.95 -13.19 -43.73
CA ILE A 24 -94.55 -12.99 -43.32
C ILE A 24 -93.94 -11.77 -44.03
N LYS A 25 -94.22 -11.58 -45.32
CA LYS A 25 -93.79 -10.40 -46.09
C LYS A 25 -94.37 -9.10 -45.51
N GLY A 26 -95.65 -9.07 -45.17
CA GLY A 26 -96.26 -7.92 -44.50
C GLY A 26 -95.70 -7.65 -43.10
N ASN A 27 -95.33 -8.71 -42.36
CA ASN A 27 -94.65 -8.56 -41.07
C ASN A 27 -93.22 -8.01 -41.23
N LEU A 28 -92.47 -8.44 -42.26
CA LEU A 28 -91.14 -7.93 -42.59
C LEU A 28 -91.17 -6.45 -42.98
N GLU A 29 -92.18 -6.00 -43.72
CA GLU A 29 -92.38 -4.58 -44.01
C GLU A 29 -92.68 -3.77 -42.73
N SER A 30 -93.51 -4.30 -41.84
CA SER A 30 -93.76 -3.68 -40.54
C SER A 30 -92.51 -3.62 -39.66
N GLN A 31 -91.69 -4.68 -39.66
CA GLN A 31 -90.43 -4.72 -38.93
C GLN A 31 -89.41 -3.72 -39.49
N THR A 32 -89.34 -3.59 -40.82
CA THR A 32 -88.47 -2.60 -41.50
C THR A 32 -88.87 -1.17 -41.16
N ASN A 33 -90.17 -0.87 -41.11
CA ASN A 33 -90.66 0.45 -40.69
C ASN A 33 -90.38 0.74 -39.21
N ASN A 34 -90.51 -0.26 -38.34
CA ASN A 34 -90.15 -0.13 -36.93
C ASN A 34 -88.64 0.11 -36.77
N PHE A 35 -87.81 -0.64 -37.50
CA PHE A 35 -86.37 -0.46 -37.51
C PHE A 35 -85.96 0.93 -38.00
N ASN A 36 -86.56 1.42 -39.09
CA ASN A 36 -86.34 2.79 -39.56
C ASN A 36 -86.71 3.85 -38.48
N SER A 37 -87.79 3.64 -37.72
CA SER A 37 -88.14 4.51 -36.59
C SER A 37 -87.13 4.42 -35.44
N GLU A 38 -86.51 3.26 -35.21
CA GLU A 38 -85.45 3.10 -34.21
C GLU A 38 -84.15 3.78 -34.64
N VAL A 39 -83.77 3.66 -35.91
CA VAL A 39 -82.62 4.37 -36.51
C VAL A 39 -82.81 5.89 -36.42
N GLU A 40 -83.99 6.42 -36.75
CA GLU A 40 -84.29 7.85 -36.66
C GLU A 40 -84.24 8.36 -35.20
N LYS A 41 -84.76 7.57 -34.24
CA LYS A 41 -84.66 7.90 -32.82
C LYS A 41 -83.22 7.87 -32.32
N PHE A 42 -82.42 6.92 -32.79
CA PHE A 42 -80.98 6.87 -32.47
C PHE A 42 -80.26 8.09 -33.05
N GLY A 43 -80.48 8.39 -34.33
CA GLY A 43 -79.91 9.55 -35.02
C GLY A 43 -80.23 10.86 -34.30
N MET A 44 -81.49 11.09 -33.94
CA MET A 44 -81.88 12.29 -33.18
C MET A 44 -81.16 12.40 -31.83
N ARG A 45 -81.02 11.29 -31.09
CA ARG A 45 -80.29 11.29 -29.81
C ARG A 45 -78.81 11.52 -30.01
N TRP A 46 -78.19 10.87 -31.00
CA TRP A 46 -76.79 11.04 -31.35
C TRP A 46 -76.49 12.50 -31.72
N PHE A 47 -77.20 13.08 -32.67
CA PHE A 47 -76.94 14.46 -33.08
C PHE A 47 -77.23 15.50 -31.99
N GLN A 48 -78.13 15.21 -31.05
CA GLN A 48 -78.41 16.08 -29.92
C GLN A 48 -77.34 16.01 -28.82
N LEU A 49 -76.83 14.80 -28.54
CA LEU A 49 -75.98 14.52 -27.37
C LEU A 49 -74.51 14.27 -27.73
N ARG A 50 -74.16 14.20 -29.02
CA ARG A 50 -72.78 13.99 -29.45
C ARG A 50 -71.87 15.04 -28.80
N PRO A 51 -70.67 14.65 -28.34
CA PRO A 51 -69.72 15.59 -27.77
C PRO A 51 -69.41 16.70 -28.76
N ARG A 52 -69.57 17.95 -28.34
CA ARG A 52 -69.23 19.09 -29.20
C ARG A 52 -67.74 19.39 -29.11
N GLU A 53 -67.16 19.84 -30.22
CA GLU A 53 -65.77 20.29 -30.26
C GLU A 53 -65.51 21.41 -29.23
N ASP A 54 -66.52 22.19 -28.86
CA ASP A 54 -66.47 23.28 -27.88
C ASP A 54 -66.32 22.79 -26.43
N GLN A 55 -66.59 21.51 -26.13
CA GLN A 55 -66.47 20.92 -24.78
C GLN A 55 -65.04 20.48 -24.44
N LEU A 56 -64.10 20.70 -25.36
CA LEU A 56 -62.68 20.36 -25.21
C LEU A 56 -61.92 21.23 -24.21
N GLU A 57 -62.55 22.20 -23.55
CA GLU A 57 -61.96 22.98 -22.46
C GLU A 57 -62.24 22.39 -21.07
N GLY A 58 -63.02 21.29 -20.98
CA GLY A 58 -63.37 20.63 -19.72
C GLY A 58 -62.22 19.87 -19.03
N ASP A 59 -62.44 19.57 -17.75
CA ASP A 59 -61.54 18.78 -16.89
C ASP A 59 -61.37 17.34 -17.42
N GLY A 60 -60.32 16.63 -16.99
CA GLY A 60 -59.97 15.28 -17.48
C GLY A 60 -61.13 14.27 -17.45
N ASP A 61 -62.00 14.39 -16.44
CA ASP A 61 -63.16 13.52 -16.24
C ASP A 61 -64.24 13.71 -17.34
N HIS A 62 -64.47 14.96 -17.78
CA HIS A 62 -65.45 15.25 -18.84
C HIS A 62 -65.03 14.68 -20.20
N LEU A 63 -63.71 14.61 -20.44
CA LEU A 63 -63.16 14.04 -21.66
C LEU A 63 -63.27 12.51 -21.65
N GLN A 64 -63.09 11.88 -20.50
CA GLN A 64 -63.26 10.44 -20.34
C GLN A 64 -64.74 10.02 -20.44
N GLU A 65 -65.66 10.85 -19.92
CA GLU A 65 -67.11 10.69 -20.12
C GLU A 65 -67.49 10.80 -21.61
N ALA A 66 -66.89 11.72 -22.35
CA ALA A 66 -67.13 11.86 -23.79
C ALA A 66 -66.66 10.64 -24.59
N ILE A 67 -65.48 10.08 -24.27
CA ILE A 67 -64.98 8.84 -24.88
C ILE A 67 -65.90 7.65 -24.57
N ALA A 68 -66.29 7.51 -23.30
CA ALA A 68 -67.20 6.44 -22.86
C ALA A 68 -68.57 6.54 -23.55
N PHE A 69 -69.10 7.75 -23.73
CA PHE A 69 -70.35 8.00 -24.44
C PHE A 69 -70.26 7.60 -25.92
N VAL A 70 -69.18 7.95 -26.62
CA VAL A 70 -68.97 7.57 -28.02
C VAL A 70 -68.87 6.04 -28.16
N ALA A 71 -68.14 5.38 -27.26
CA ALA A 71 -68.02 3.92 -27.25
C ALA A 71 -69.36 3.21 -26.94
N GLU A 72 -70.14 3.71 -25.98
CA GLU A 72 -71.48 3.20 -25.66
C GLU A 72 -72.41 3.32 -26.87
N LYS A 73 -72.41 4.49 -27.54
CA LYS A 73 -73.24 4.72 -28.72
C LYS A 73 -72.80 3.90 -29.93
N ARG A 74 -71.50 3.62 -30.08
CA ARG A 74 -71.00 2.67 -31.08
C ARG A 74 -71.57 1.28 -30.86
N LEU A 75 -71.56 0.79 -29.62
CA LEU A 75 -72.07 -0.53 -29.28
C LEU A 75 -73.58 -0.65 -29.50
N GLU A 76 -74.35 0.38 -29.14
CA GLU A 76 -75.78 0.46 -29.48
C GLU A 76 -76.02 0.46 -31.00
N TRP A 77 -75.18 1.17 -31.76
CA TRP A 77 -75.28 1.26 -33.21
C TRP A 77 -74.92 -0.06 -33.92
N ASP A 78 -73.89 -0.76 -33.45
CA ASP A 78 -73.50 -2.07 -34.00
C ASP A 78 -74.64 -3.11 -33.81
N GLN A 79 -75.37 -3.07 -32.68
CA GLN A 79 -76.56 -3.91 -32.46
C GLN A 79 -77.70 -3.60 -33.45
N LEU A 80 -77.90 -2.32 -33.79
CA LEU A 80 -78.84 -1.91 -34.83
C LEU A 80 -78.38 -2.41 -36.21
N MET A 81 -77.08 -2.41 -36.48
CA MET A 81 -76.53 -2.94 -37.73
C MET A 81 -76.65 -4.46 -37.85
N GLU A 82 -76.52 -5.21 -36.75
CA GLU A 82 -76.82 -6.65 -36.73
C GLU A 82 -78.30 -6.92 -37.08
N THR A 83 -79.19 -6.08 -36.55
CA THR A 83 -80.64 -6.16 -36.84
C THR A 83 -80.94 -5.84 -38.30
N ARG A 84 -80.30 -4.81 -38.88
CA ARG A 84 -80.34 -4.49 -40.31
C ARG A 84 -79.90 -5.69 -41.15
N ASP A 85 -78.78 -6.31 -40.79
CA ASP A 85 -78.22 -7.43 -41.56
C ASP A 85 -79.11 -8.68 -41.49
N SER A 86 -79.76 -8.92 -40.35
CA SER A 86 -80.80 -9.95 -40.24
C SER A 86 -81.98 -9.65 -41.16
N LEU A 87 -82.50 -8.41 -41.13
CA LEU A 87 -83.62 -8.01 -42.00
C LEU A 87 -83.25 -8.12 -43.47
N LYS A 88 -82.03 -7.71 -43.87
CA LYS A 88 -81.54 -7.85 -45.24
C LYS A 88 -81.51 -9.32 -45.69
N LYS A 89 -81.00 -10.22 -44.83
CA LYS A 89 -81.00 -11.67 -45.09
C LYS A 89 -82.41 -12.24 -45.20
N ASP A 90 -83.35 -11.78 -44.38
CA ASP A 90 -84.74 -12.21 -44.46
C ASP A 90 -85.41 -11.75 -45.76
N TYR A 91 -85.16 -10.51 -46.18
CA TYR A 91 -85.63 -9.99 -47.48
C TYR A 91 -85.05 -10.78 -48.67
N GLU A 92 -83.77 -11.14 -48.63
CA GLU A 92 -83.13 -12.02 -49.62
C GLU A 92 -83.77 -13.42 -49.62
N HIS A 93 -84.03 -14.00 -48.44
CA HIS A 93 -84.62 -15.34 -48.30
C HIS A 93 -86.05 -15.42 -48.87
N PHE A 94 -86.84 -14.36 -48.71
CA PHE A 94 -88.20 -14.26 -49.24
C PHE A 94 -88.30 -13.62 -50.64
N ASN A 95 -87.14 -13.37 -51.28
CA ASN A 95 -87.00 -12.81 -52.62
C ASN A 95 -87.78 -11.47 -52.78
N MET A 96 -87.68 -10.62 -51.76
CA MET A 96 -88.27 -9.28 -51.73
C MET A 96 -87.27 -8.23 -52.24
N GLY A 97 -87.75 -7.06 -52.69
CA GLY A 97 -86.87 -5.95 -53.09
C GLY A 97 -86.06 -5.43 -51.90
N GLU A 98 -84.80 -5.04 -52.12
CA GLU A 98 -83.86 -4.64 -51.06
C GLU A 98 -84.46 -3.55 -50.15
N PRO A 99 -84.40 -3.70 -48.82
CA PRO A 99 -84.98 -2.73 -47.89
C PRO A 99 -84.21 -1.39 -47.95
N PHE A 100 -84.94 -0.27 -47.85
CA PHE A 100 -84.39 1.07 -47.94
C PHE A 100 -84.19 1.68 -46.54
N PHE A 101 -82.96 2.14 -46.26
CA PHE A 101 -82.57 2.73 -44.98
C PHE A 101 -81.83 4.07 -45.20
N PRO A 102 -82.55 5.22 -45.24
CA PRO A 102 -81.98 6.48 -45.72
C PRO A 102 -80.96 7.14 -44.78
N GLU A 103 -81.07 6.96 -43.47
CA GLU A 103 -80.28 7.71 -42.48
C GLU A 103 -79.02 6.98 -42.00
N ILE A 104 -78.83 5.73 -42.41
CA ILE A 104 -77.74 4.87 -41.91
C ILE A 104 -76.37 5.41 -42.32
N ASP A 105 -76.19 5.77 -43.59
CA ASP A 105 -74.89 6.17 -44.12
C ASP A 105 -74.40 7.48 -43.48
N ASP A 106 -75.32 8.44 -43.27
CA ASP A 106 -75.00 9.74 -42.65
C ASP A 106 -74.66 9.59 -41.15
N ILE A 107 -75.39 8.74 -40.42
CA ILE A 107 -75.12 8.49 -38.99
C ILE A 107 -73.81 7.70 -38.82
N GLU A 108 -73.56 6.66 -39.63
CA GLU A 108 -72.31 5.90 -39.60
C GLU A 108 -71.11 6.79 -39.91
N ALA A 109 -71.21 7.64 -40.94
CA ALA A 109 -70.13 8.56 -41.29
C ALA A 109 -69.80 9.54 -40.15
N ASP A 110 -70.81 10.10 -39.48
CA ASP A 110 -70.60 11.02 -38.36
C ASP A 110 -70.09 10.30 -37.10
N LEU A 111 -70.54 9.08 -36.83
CA LEU A 111 -70.13 8.28 -35.68
C LEU A 111 -68.67 7.80 -35.84
N VAL A 112 -68.30 7.31 -37.03
CA VAL A 112 -66.91 6.96 -37.37
C VAL A 112 -65.98 8.17 -37.23
N LYS A 113 -66.43 9.36 -37.64
CA LYS A 113 -65.65 10.59 -37.47
C LYS A 113 -65.36 10.89 -35.99
N HIS A 114 -66.36 10.81 -35.12
CA HIS A 114 -66.17 11.08 -33.68
C HIS A 114 -65.36 9.96 -33.01
N GLU A 115 -65.53 8.70 -33.42
CA GLU A 115 -64.73 7.57 -32.96
C GLU A 115 -63.24 7.75 -33.27
N GLN A 116 -62.91 8.21 -34.48
CA GLN A 116 -61.52 8.51 -34.86
C GLN A 116 -60.94 9.69 -34.05
N ILE A 117 -61.71 10.75 -33.83
CA ILE A 117 -61.27 11.95 -33.11
C ILE A 117 -61.00 11.63 -31.64
N TRP A 118 -61.96 10.99 -30.97
CA TRP A 118 -61.89 10.70 -29.53
C TRP A 118 -61.02 9.47 -29.22
N GLY A 119 -60.97 8.50 -30.13
CA GLY A 119 -60.09 7.33 -30.02
C GLY A 119 -58.60 7.70 -30.03
N LEU A 120 -58.20 8.72 -30.81
CA LEU A 120 -56.81 9.23 -30.77
C LEU A 120 -56.44 9.83 -29.41
N PHE A 121 -57.40 10.50 -28.76
CA PHE A 121 -57.21 11.07 -27.43
C PHE A 121 -57.13 9.98 -26.36
N ASP A 122 -57.98 8.96 -26.45
CA ASP A 122 -57.98 7.80 -25.56
C ASP A 122 -56.67 6.98 -25.66
N GLU A 123 -56.21 6.72 -26.88
CA GLU A 123 -54.96 6.00 -27.14
C GLU A 123 -53.75 6.77 -26.56
N PHE A 124 -53.72 8.10 -26.72
CA PHE A 124 -52.67 8.94 -26.14
C PHE A 124 -52.71 8.90 -24.60
N ASN A 125 -53.87 9.07 -23.99
CA ASN A 125 -54.03 9.08 -22.53
C ASN A 125 -53.75 7.73 -21.88
N THR A 126 -54.20 6.64 -22.48
CA THR A 126 -53.92 5.28 -22.02
C THR A 126 -52.42 5.03 -22.02
N SER A 127 -51.75 5.35 -23.13
CA SER A 127 -50.29 5.27 -23.22
C SER A 127 -49.59 6.18 -22.19
N MET A 128 -50.13 7.38 -21.96
CA MET A 128 -49.60 8.32 -20.97
C MET A 128 -49.76 7.82 -19.53
N GLN A 129 -50.87 7.13 -19.22
CA GLN A 129 -51.10 6.51 -17.92
C GLN A 129 -50.12 5.37 -17.65
N GLU A 130 -49.76 4.58 -18.66
CA GLU A 130 -48.72 3.55 -18.53
C GLU A 130 -47.39 4.15 -18.04
N PHE A 131 -46.94 5.24 -18.68
CA PHE A 131 -45.76 5.98 -18.25
C PHE A 131 -45.93 6.58 -16.85
N SER A 132 -47.10 7.15 -16.54
CA SER A 132 -47.40 7.78 -15.25
C SER A 132 -47.31 6.79 -14.08
N ASN A 133 -47.66 5.53 -14.31
CA ASN A 133 -47.69 4.48 -13.30
C ASN A 133 -46.31 3.85 -13.05
N GLU A 134 -45.30 4.09 -13.92
CA GLU A 134 -43.96 3.58 -13.71
C GLU A 134 -43.26 4.25 -12.50
N GLU A 135 -42.63 3.42 -11.67
CA GLU A 135 -41.78 3.88 -10.57
C GLU A 135 -40.58 4.68 -11.08
N TRP A 136 -40.37 5.86 -10.49
CA TRP A 136 -39.33 6.79 -10.91
C TRP A 136 -37.93 6.19 -10.80
N ILE A 137 -37.68 5.36 -9.79
CA ILE A 137 -36.35 4.75 -9.58
C ILE A 137 -35.91 3.89 -10.76
N VAL A 138 -36.87 3.25 -11.44
CA VAL A 138 -36.66 2.46 -12.66
C VAL A 138 -36.67 3.38 -13.87
N PHE A 139 -37.66 4.26 -13.95
CA PHE A 139 -37.93 5.08 -15.12
C PHE A 139 -36.90 6.19 -15.37
N ARG A 140 -36.24 6.71 -14.32
CA ARG A 140 -35.21 7.77 -14.42
C ARG A 140 -34.04 7.43 -15.35
N SER A 141 -33.78 6.13 -15.58
CA SER A 141 -32.77 5.62 -16.52
C SER A 141 -33.28 5.50 -17.96
N LYS A 142 -34.60 5.56 -18.15
CA LYS A 142 -35.33 5.32 -19.41
C LYS A 142 -36.09 6.56 -19.91
N THR A 143 -35.73 7.75 -19.45
CA THR A 143 -36.42 9.01 -19.84
C THR A 143 -36.46 9.26 -21.36
N TYR A 144 -35.51 8.67 -22.11
CA TYR A 144 -35.49 8.72 -23.58
C TYR A 144 -36.72 8.05 -24.22
N LYS A 145 -37.30 7.02 -23.58
CA LYS A 145 -38.52 6.36 -24.09
C LYS A 145 -39.71 7.31 -24.13
N PHE A 146 -39.79 8.22 -23.16
CA PHE A 146 -40.81 9.25 -23.12
C PHE A 146 -40.63 10.27 -24.24
N GLU A 147 -39.38 10.65 -24.52
CA GLU A 147 -39.05 11.54 -25.62
C GLU A 147 -39.40 10.92 -26.98
N GLU A 148 -39.06 9.65 -27.18
CA GLU A 148 -39.46 8.87 -28.38
C GLU A 148 -40.98 8.80 -28.52
N PHE A 149 -41.71 8.52 -27.44
CA PHE A 149 -43.17 8.51 -27.40
C PHE A 149 -43.76 9.87 -27.81
N LEU A 150 -43.29 10.97 -27.23
CA LEU A 150 -43.78 12.31 -27.58
C LEU A 150 -43.43 12.71 -29.01
N ASN A 151 -42.29 12.25 -29.53
CA ASN A 151 -41.89 12.50 -30.92
C ASN A 151 -42.73 11.71 -31.91
N SER A 152 -42.98 10.42 -31.66
CA SER A 152 -43.81 9.57 -32.51
C SER A 152 -45.25 10.08 -32.56
N TRP A 153 -45.81 10.50 -31.42
CA TRP A 153 -47.15 11.13 -31.38
C TRP A 153 -47.19 12.48 -32.07
N SER A 154 -46.15 13.30 -31.91
CA SER A 154 -46.05 14.59 -32.62
C SER A 154 -45.95 14.42 -34.14
N GLU A 155 -45.33 13.34 -34.63
CA GLU A 155 -45.28 12.99 -36.05
C GLU A 155 -46.63 12.44 -36.54
N LYS A 156 -47.21 11.48 -35.80
CA LYS A 156 -48.53 10.90 -36.07
C LYS A 156 -49.62 11.98 -36.21
N LEU A 157 -49.67 12.93 -35.28
CA LEU A 157 -50.64 14.04 -35.30
C LEU A 157 -50.40 15.04 -36.44
N ARG A 158 -49.14 15.25 -36.87
CA ARG A 158 -48.81 16.12 -38.00
C ARG A 158 -49.08 15.46 -39.36
N SER A 159 -49.02 14.14 -39.43
CA SER A 159 -49.34 13.37 -40.64
C SER A 159 -50.84 13.13 -40.87
N SER A 160 -51.69 13.46 -39.88
CA SER A 160 -53.14 13.34 -40.00
C SER A 160 -53.69 14.37 -41.00
N ALA A 161 -54.56 13.94 -41.91
CA ALA A 161 -55.11 14.77 -42.99
C ALA A 161 -56.13 15.82 -42.49
N GLU A 162 -56.71 15.63 -41.30
CA GLU A 162 -57.68 16.54 -40.70
C GLU A 162 -57.14 17.16 -39.40
N THR A 163 -56.93 18.49 -39.40
CA THR A 163 -56.69 19.28 -38.19
C THR A 163 -57.99 19.49 -37.46
N THR A 164 -58.21 18.72 -36.40
CA THR A 164 -59.34 18.88 -35.48
C THR A 164 -58.91 19.61 -34.21
N PRO A 165 -59.83 20.23 -33.46
CA PRO A 165 -59.50 20.86 -32.19
C PRO A 165 -58.81 19.92 -31.17
N VAL A 166 -59.12 18.61 -31.23
CA VAL A 166 -58.48 17.57 -30.41
C VAL A 166 -57.00 17.39 -30.77
N THR A 167 -56.67 17.34 -32.07
CA THR A 167 -55.27 17.17 -32.49
C THR A 167 -54.44 18.40 -32.14
N VAL A 168 -55.01 19.61 -32.24
CA VAL A 168 -54.35 20.85 -31.81
C VAL A 168 -54.09 20.85 -30.30
N ARG A 169 -55.07 20.43 -29.48
CA ARG A 169 -54.90 20.32 -28.03
C ARG A 169 -53.80 19.31 -27.66
N LEU A 170 -53.81 18.12 -28.26
CA LEU A 170 -52.79 17.10 -28.04
C LEU A 170 -51.39 17.60 -28.42
N ILE A 171 -51.24 18.31 -29.54
CA ILE A 171 -49.97 18.93 -29.92
C ILE A 171 -49.49 19.91 -28.85
N HIS A 172 -50.39 20.76 -28.34
CA HIS A 172 -50.04 21.71 -27.28
C HIS A 172 -49.67 21.02 -25.95
N GLU A 173 -50.36 19.94 -25.56
CA GLU A 173 -49.99 19.14 -24.40
C GLU A 173 -48.63 18.44 -24.59
N ILE A 174 -48.37 17.89 -25.78
CA ILE A 174 -47.07 17.29 -26.14
C ILE A 174 -45.95 18.32 -26.03
N GLU A 175 -46.16 19.56 -26.50
CA GLU A 175 -45.17 20.63 -26.37
C GLU A 175 -44.85 20.96 -24.90
N LYS A 176 -45.86 20.99 -24.03
CA LYS A 176 -45.66 21.16 -22.58
C LYS A 176 -44.84 20.03 -21.99
N TYR A 177 -45.14 18.77 -22.33
CA TYR A 177 -44.36 17.63 -21.85
C TYR A 177 -42.92 17.63 -22.41
N LYS A 178 -42.73 18.05 -23.66
CA LYS A 178 -41.39 18.22 -24.25
C LYS A 178 -40.55 19.26 -23.50
N ALA A 179 -41.15 20.32 -22.98
CA ALA A 179 -40.45 21.31 -22.17
C ALA A 179 -39.93 20.75 -20.83
N VAL A 180 -40.52 19.65 -20.32
CA VAL A 180 -40.08 18.99 -19.07
C VAL A 180 -38.88 18.07 -19.30
N ILE A 181 -38.74 17.46 -20.48
CA ILE A 181 -37.69 16.46 -20.78
C ILE A 181 -36.28 16.93 -20.39
N PRO A 182 -35.82 18.14 -20.73
CA PRO A 182 -34.47 18.59 -20.39
C PRO A 182 -34.24 18.75 -18.88
N LEU A 183 -35.31 18.87 -18.09
CA LEU A 183 -35.30 19.08 -16.66
C LEU A 183 -35.29 17.77 -15.87
N LEU A 184 -35.77 16.67 -16.48
CA LEU A 184 -35.81 15.34 -15.84
C LEU A 184 -34.43 14.87 -15.36
N LYS A 185 -33.36 15.29 -16.03
CA LYS A 185 -31.99 14.96 -15.62
C LYS A 185 -31.60 15.55 -14.25
N TYR A 186 -32.22 16.67 -13.84
CA TYR A 186 -31.94 17.33 -12.56
C TYR A 186 -32.73 16.73 -11.39
N VAL A 187 -33.78 15.93 -11.67
CA VAL A 187 -34.64 15.30 -10.67
C VAL A 187 -34.44 13.78 -10.57
N ARG A 188 -33.40 13.23 -11.22
CA ARG A 188 -33.02 11.80 -11.08
C ARG A 188 -32.64 11.43 -9.65
N GLY A 189 -32.06 12.39 -8.93
CA GLY A 189 -31.72 12.28 -7.51
C GLY A 189 -30.66 11.25 -7.14
N GLU A 190 -29.82 10.79 -8.08
CA GLU A 190 -28.74 9.82 -7.83
C GLU A 190 -27.71 10.35 -6.81
N VAL A 191 -27.46 11.65 -6.81
CA VAL A 191 -26.50 12.34 -5.93
C VAL A 191 -27.15 13.00 -4.71
N PHE A 192 -28.47 12.87 -4.57
CA PHE A 192 -29.24 13.59 -3.57
C PHE A 192 -29.08 12.96 -2.18
N SER A 193 -28.95 13.82 -1.17
CA SER A 193 -29.12 13.42 0.22
C SER A 193 -30.61 13.49 0.59
N GLU A 194 -30.98 12.95 1.74
CA GLU A 194 -32.34 13.08 2.27
C GLU A 194 -32.80 14.55 2.36
N LYS A 195 -31.88 15.46 2.71
CA LYS A 195 -32.15 16.91 2.72
C LYS A 195 -32.48 17.45 1.34
N HIS A 196 -31.76 17.01 0.29
CA HIS A 196 -32.01 17.43 -1.09
C HIS A 196 -33.36 16.90 -1.60
N TRP A 197 -33.75 15.68 -1.23
CA TRP A 197 -35.07 15.15 -1.56
C TRP A 197 -36.20 15.98 -0.93
N ILE A 198 -36.06 16.35 0.35
CA ILE A 198 -37.01 17.21 1.06
C ILE A 198 -37.10 18.60 0.40
N GLU A 199 -35.96 19.20 0.07
CA GLU A 199 -35.88 20.50 -0.60
C GLU A 199 -36.55 20.45 -1.99
N MET A 200 -36.29 19.41 -2.78
CA MET A 200 -36.90 19.20 -4.08
C MET A 200 -38.42 19.02 -3.98
N TYR A 201 -38.91 18.21 -3.03
CA TYR A 201 -40.35 18.02 -2.81
C TYR A 201 -41.04 19.32 -2.43
N SER A 202 -40.42 20.11 -1.55
CA SER A 202 -40.92 21.43 -1.17
C SER A 202 -40.95 22.40 -2.36
N LEU A 203 -39.93 22.37 -3.23
CA LEU A 203 -39.83 23.25 -4.39
C LEU A 203 -40.88 22.90 -5.46
N LEU A 204 -41.16 21.62 -5.65
CA LEU A 204 -42.06 21.12 -6.68
C LEU A 204 -43.52 20.98 -6.22
N GLY A 205 -43.78 21.05 -4.91
CA GLY A 205 -45.10 20.81 -4.33
C GLY A 205 -45.52 19.35 -4.33
N ILE A 206 -44.55 18.42 -4.30
CA ILE A 206 -44.83 16.99 -4.16
C ILE A 206 -45.17 16.70 -2.69
N PRO A 207 -46.26 15.96 -2.39
CA PRO A 207 -46.62 15.61 -1.02
C PRO A 207 -45.48 14.88 -0.29
N THR A 208 -45.12 15.37 0.91
CA THR A 208 -44.00 14.83 1.71
C THR A 208 -44.23 13.41 2.24
N ASN A 209 -45.46 12.88 2.13
CA ASN A 209 -45.78 11.49 2.47
C ASN A 209 -45.39 10.48 1.37
N VAL A 210 -45.01 10.94 0.18
CA VAL A 210 -44.53 10.09 -0.91
C VAL A 210 -43.05 9.78 -0.66
N THR A 211 -42.77 8.55 -0.23
CA THR A 211 -41.38 8.10 -0.05
C THR A 211 -40.69 7.89 -1.41
N VAL A 212 -39.36 8.00 -1.47
CA VAL A 212 -38.59 7.94 -2.73
C VAL A 212 -38.81 6.62 -3.49
N ASP A 213 -39.04 5.53 -2.77
CA ASP A 213 -39.41 4.20 -3.30
C ASP A 213 -40.79 4.15 -3.95
N LYS A 214 -41.72 5.02 -3.55
CA LYS A 214 -43.09 5.11 -4.09
C LYS A 214 -43.29 6.24 -5.08
N LEU A 215 -42.23 7.00 -5.35
CA LEU A 215 -42.27 8.09 -6.31
C LEU A 215 -42.41 7.50 -7.72
N THR A 216 -43.49 7.85 -8.42
CA THR A 216 -43.72 7.47 -9.82
C THR A 216 -43.47 8.64 -10.77
N PHE A 217 -43.26 8.36 -12.05
CA PHE A 217 -43.12 9.41 -13.07
C PHE A 217 -44.37 10.32 -13.14
N GLY A 218 -45.55 9.76 -12.88
CA GLY A 218 -46.81 10.49 -12.78
C GLY A 218 -46.79 11.64 -11.77
N HIS A 219 -46.05 11.51 -10.66
CA HIS A 219 -45.93 12.59 -9.68
C HIS A 219 -45.22 13.81 -10.29
N PHE A 220 -44.19 13.61 -11.12
CA PHE A 220 -43.50 14.68 -11.83
C PHE A 220 -44.37 15.30 -12.94
N LEU A 221 -45.15 14.47 -13.65
CA LEU A 221 -46.07 14.95 -14.67
C LEU A 221 -47.18 15.86 -14.09
N LYS A 222 -47.68 15.55 -12.89
CA LYS A 222 -48.68 16.37 -12.18
C LYS A 222 -48.14 17.74 -11.78
N VAL A 223 -46.83 17.85 -11.51
CA VAL A 223 -46.16 19.11 -11.12
C VAL A 223 -45.32 19.69 -12.25
N ARG A 224 -45.62 19.36 -13.51
CA ARG A 224 -44.87 19.78 -14.71
C ARG A 224 -44.65 21.29 -14.80
N ASP A 225 -45.64 22.09 -14.40
CA ASP A 225 -45.56 23.55 -14.48
C ASP A 225 -44.53 24.08 -13.46
N ASN A 226 -44.51 23.49 -12.26
CA ASN A 226 -43.51 23.79 -11.22
C ASN A 226 -42.11 23.33 -11.63
N LEU A 227 -41.99 22.18 -12.31
CA LEU A 227 -40.70 21.72 -12.85
C LEU A 227 -40.12 22.76 -13.81
N ILE A 228 -40.93 23.26 -14.74
CA ILE A 228 -40.53 24.28 -15.73
C ILE A 228 -40.19 25.60 -15.03
N GLN A 229 -41.05 26.06 -14.11
CA GLN A 229 -40.85 27.31 -13.38
C GLN A 229 -39.57 27.32 -12.54
N HIS A 230 -39.23 26.19 -11.92
CA HIS A 230 -38.09 26.05 -11.02
C HIS A 230 -36.87 25.37 -11.65
N GLY A 231 -36.79 25.30 -12.98
CA GLY A 231 -35.73 24.58 -13.71
C GLY A 231 -34.30 24.99 -13.34
N GLU A 232 -34.01 26.29 -13.21
CA GLU A 232 -32.66 26.76 -12.82
C GLU A 232 -32.34 26.44 -11.34
N ALA A 233 -33.33 26.52 -10.44
CA ALA A 233 -33.14 26.15 -9.04
C ALA A 233 -32.87 24.65 -8.87
N LEU A 234 -33.55 23.79 -9.65
CA LEU A 234 -33.26 22.34 -9.68
C LEU A 234 -31.86 22.04 -10.20
N LYS A 235 -31.42 22.78 -11.24
CA LYS A 235 -30.07 22.65 -11.79
C LYS A 235 -29.00 23.07 -10.80
N GLU A 236 -29.20 24.17 -10.07
CA GLU A 236 -28.30 24.63 -9.01
C GLU A 236 -28.25 23.63 -7.85
N MET A 237 -29.40 23.13 -7.39
CA MET A 237 -29.49 22.09 -6.37
C MET A 237 -28.76 20.82 -6.79
N ASN A 238 -28.94 20.38 -8.04
CA ASN A 238 -28.24 19.21 -8.56
C ASN A 238 -26.72 19.42 -8.67
N ALA A 239 -26.28 20.62 -9.07
CA ALA A 239 -24.86 20.97 -9.09
C ALA A 239 -24.25 20.97 -7.68
N LYS A 240 -24.98 21.52 -6.69
CA LYS A 240 -24.61 21.47 -5.27
C LYS A 240 -24.51 20.03 -4.77
N ALA A 241 -25.54 19.21 -5.00
CA ALA A 241 -25.54 17.82 -4.58
C ALA A 241 -24.39 17.01 -5.22
N THR A 242 -24.07 17.29 -6.49
CA THR A 242 -22.93 16.68 -7.18
C THR A 242 -21.58 17.13 -6.61
N GLY A 243 -21.45 18.39 -6.19
CA GLY A 243 -20.25 18.86 -5.51
C GLY A 243 -20.09 18.27 -4.11
N GLU A 244 -21.19 18.10 -3.38
CA GLU A 244 -21.20 17.55 -2.03
C GLU A 244 -20.93 16.04 -1.98
N ILE A 245 -21.30 15.27 -3.01
CA ILE A 245 -21.12 13.80 -2.99
C ILE A 245 -19.65 13.41 -2.86
N VAL A 246 -18.75 14.15 -3.52
CA VAL A 246 -17.31 13.91 -3.47
C VAL A 246 -16.79 14.09 -2.05
N ILE A 247 -17.21 15.17 -1.39
CA ILE A 247 -16.81 15.46 -0.01
C ILE A 247 -17.41 14.42 0.96
N ARG A 248 -18.68 14.06 0.77
CA ARG A 248 -19.36 13.08 1.60
C ARG A 248 -18.75 11.69 1.47
N GLN A 249 -18.39 11.28 0.26
CA GLN A 249 -17.72 10.01 0.00
C GLN A 249 -16.33 10.01 0.63
N ALA A 250 -15.52 11.06 0.41
CA ALA A 250 -14.20 11.16 1.00
C ALA A 250 -14.23 11.14 2.54
N LEU A 251 -15.16 11.88 3.17
CA LEU A 251 -15.35 11.81 4.62
C LEU A 251 -15.88 10.45 5.09
N GLY A 252 -16.69 9.77 4.28
CA GLY A 252 -17.16 8.41 4.56
C GLY A 252 -16.02 7.39 4.48
N GLU A 253 -15.09 7.54 3.55
CA GLU A 253 -13.87 6.73 3.46
C GLU A 253 -13.00 6.91 4.71
N LEU A 254 -12.92 8.12 5.28
CA LEU A 254 -12.26 8.35 6.58
C LEU A 254 -12.95 7.63 7.73
N ASP A 255 -14.28 7.62 7.78
CA ASP A 255 -15.03 6.89 8.82
C ASP A 255 -14.78 5.37 8.72
N VAL A 256 -14.76 4.82 7.50
CA VAL A 256 -14.45 3.40 7.27
C VAL A 256 -13.01 3.12 7.70
N TRP A 257 -12.07 3.98 7.32
CA TRP A 257 -10.67 3.87 7.73
C TRP A 257 -10.50 3.94 9.26
N GLU A 258 -11.32 4.71 9.99
CA GLU A 258 -11.30 4.75 11.46
C GLU A 258 -11.48 3.35 12.07
N VAL A 259 -12.36 2.55 11.47
CA VAL A 259 -12.75 1.24 11.97
C VAL A 259 -11.76 0.17 11.52
N ASP A 260 -11.26 0.26 10.29
CA ASP A 260 -10.42 -0.75 9.67
C ASP A 260 -8.92 -0.59 9.96
N ALA A 261 -8.46 0.60 10.35
CA ALA A 261 -7.05 0.86 10.62
C ALA A 261 -6.59 0.18 11.93
N HIS A 262 -5.80 -0.89 11.80
CA HIS A 262 -5.23 -1.63 12.91
C HIS A 262 -3.70 -1.69 12.85
N PHE A 263 -3.06 -1.78 14.01
CA PHE A 263 -1.63 -2.03 14.12
C PHE A 263 -1.26 -3.48 13.82
N THR A 264 -0.20 -3.67 13.04
CA THR A 264 0.51 -4.94 12.95
C THR A 264 1.39 -5.11 14.18
N ILE A 265 0.97 -5.90 15.16
CA ILE A 265 1.72 -6.17 16.40
C ILE A 265 2.42 -7.53 16.37
N VAL A 266 3.67 -7.58 16.85
CA VAL A 266 4.52 -8.77 16.86
C VAL A 266 5.15 -8.95 18.25
N PRO A 267 5.23 -10.18 18.78
CA PRO A 267 5.86 -10.44 20.07
C PRO A 267 7.38 -10.19 20.02
N HIS A 268 7.90 -9.60 21.09
CA HIS A 268 9.31 -9.36 21.35
C HIS A 268 9.63 -9.77 22.79
N ILE A 269 10.83 -10.29 23.04
CA ILE A 269 11.28 -10.70 24.36
C ILE A 269 12.29 -9.67 24.85
N ASP A 270 12.03 -9.09 26.01
CA ASP A 270 12.93 -8.12 26.64
C ASP A 270 14.12 -8.80 27.34
N SER A 271 15.08 -8.02 27.82
CA SER A 271 16.28 -8.53 28.51
C SER A 271 15.99 -9.31 29.80
N THR A 272 14.79 -9.15 30.37
CA THR A 272 14.32 -9.86 31.56
C THR A 272 13.55 -11.14 31.24
N GLY A 273 13.33 -11.44 29.95
CA GLY A 273 12.59 -12.61 29.49
C GLY A 273 11.07 -12.41 29.42
N HIS A 274 10.56 -11.19 29.62
CA HIS A 274 9.14 -10.89 29.48
C HIS A 274 8.77 -10.61 28.02
N GLN A 275 7.60 -11.11 27.62
CA GLN A 275 7.07 -10.90 26.27
C GLN A 275 6.27 -9.59 26.20
N ILE A 276 6.66 -8.70 25.29
CA ILE A 276 5.97 -7.43 24.97
C ILE A 276 5.53 -7.45 23.49
N MET A 277 4.39 -6.83 23.18
CA MET A 277 3.95 -6.64 21.80
C MET A 277 4.50 -5.35 21.23
N LEU A 278 5.21 -5.41 20.11
CA LEU A 278 5.76 -4.24 19.40
C LEU A 278 5.04 -4.01 18.08
N ILE A 279 4.94 -2.75 17.65
CA ILE A 279 4.35 -2.40 16.35
C ILE A 279 5.37 -2.60 15.24
N LYS A 280 4.93 -3.18 14.13
CA LYS A 280 5.65 -3.33 12.86
C LYS A 280 4.93 -2.55 11.77
N GLU A 281 5.55 -2.46 10.59
CA GLU A 281 4.94 -1.86 9.39
C GLU A 281 4.50 -0.39 9.55
N TRP A 282 5.19 0.36 10.41
CA TRP A 282 4.93 1.78 10.68
C TRP A 282 4.73 2.65 9.44
N LYS A 283 5.50 2.39 8.37
CA LYS A 283 5.48 3.21 7.15
C LYS A 283 4.11 3.24 6.49
N ASP A 284 3.41 2.10 6.43
CA ASP A 284 2.15 2.03 5.70
C ASP A 284 1.06 2.81 6.43
N ILE A 285 1.00 2.71 7.76
CA ILE A 285 0.06 3.46 8.58
C ILE A 285 0.35 4.98 8.54
N ILE A 286 1.62 5.37 8.70
CA ILE A 286 2.03 6.79 8.66
C ILE A 286 1.73 7.40 7.28
N ASN A 287 2.05 6.69 6.20
CA ASN A 287 1.73 7.14 4.84
C ASN A 287 0.22 7.30 4.65
N LYS A 288 -0.59 6.36 5.15
CA LYS A 288 -2.06 6.47 5.07
C LYS A 288 -2.62 7.67 5.84
N VAL A 289 -2.05 8.00 7.00
CA VAL A 289 -2.42 9.23 7.72
C VAL A 289 -2.06 10.47 6.88
N GLY A 290 -0.87 10.53 6.28
CA GLY A 290 -0.45 11.64 5.42
C GLY A 290 -1.29 11.78 4.15
N ASP A 291 -1.67 10.66 3.50
CA ASP A 291 -2.57 10.64 2.35
C ASP A 291 -3.95 11.21 2.73
N ASN A 292 -4.50 10.77 3.86
CA ASN A 292 -5.81 11.22 4.37
C ASN A 292 -5.79 12.70 4.77
N GLN A 293 -4.70 13.21 5.34
CA GLN A 293 -4.51 14.64 5.60
C GLN A 293 -4.51 15.45 4.29
N SER A 294 -3.77 14.97 3.30
CA SER A 294 -3.67 15.62 1.97
C SER A 294 -5.02 15.63 1.27
N LEU A 295 -5.77 14.52 1.35
CA LEU A 295 -7.14 14.42 0.87
C LEU A 295 -8.03 15.48 1.55
N LEU A 296 -8.04 15.54 2.88
CA LEU A 296 -8.86 16.50 3.61
C LEU A 296 -8.49 17.95 3.30
N GLN A 297 -7.21 18.24 3.11
CA GLN A 297 -6.74 19.56 2.70
C GLN A 297 -7.23 19.94 1.29
N SER A 298 -7.24 19.00 0.34
CA SER A 298 -7.76 19.23 -1.01
C SER A 298 -9.28 19.49 -1.04
N LEU A 299 -10.04 18.90 -0.10
CA LEU A 299 -11.48 19.11 -0.01
C LEU A 299 -11.86 20.52 0.45
N LYS A 300 -10.97 21.20 1.20
CA LYS A 300 -11.22 22.55 1.72
C LYS A 300 -11.32 23.61 0.63
N ASP A 301 -10.68 23.39 -0.51
CA ASP A 301 -10.71 24.31 -1.65
C ASP A 301 -12.04 24.22 -2.44
N SER A 302 -12.87 23.22 -2.14
CA SER A 302 -14.19 23.07 -2.75
C SER A 302 -15.18 24.13 -2.24
N ALA A 303 -15.90 24.76 -3.17
CA ALA A 303 -16.96 25.72 -2.84
C ALA A 303 -18.09 25.12 -1.97
N TYR A 304 -18.23 23.79 -1.95
CA TYR A 304 -19.28 23.08 -1.21
C TYR A 304 -18.82 22.56 0.16
N PHE A 305 -17.59 22.86 0.58
CA PHE A 305 -17.01 22.37 1.83
C PHE A 305 -17.68 22.94 3.09
N ALA A 306 -18.27 24.14 3.00
CA ALA A 306 -18.82 24.85 4.17
C ALA A 306 -19.82 24.00 4.98
N ALA A 307 -20.63 23.17 4.33
CA ALA A 307 -21.60 22.29 5.01
C ALA A 307 -20.95 21.15 5.82
N PHE A 308 -19.68 20.84 5.56
CA PHE A 308 -18.93 19.74 6.18
C PHE A 308 -17.78 20.22 7.07
N ALA A 309 -17.60 21.54 7.22
CA ALA A 309 -16.44 22.14 7.86
C ALA A 309 -16.21 21.63 9.30
N ASP A 310 -17.28 21.51 10.11
CA ASP A 310 -17.17 21.02 11.49
C ASP A 310 -16.66 19.58 11.56
N ARG A 311 -17.21 18.71 10.71
CA ARG A 311 -16.81 17.30 10.64
C ARG A 311 -15.38 17.15 10.13
N ALA A 312 -15.03 17.91 9.09
CA ALA A 312 -13.69 17.92 8.56
C ALA A 312 -12.66 18.46 9.57
N ARG A 313 -13.03 19.45 10.38
CA ARG A 313 -12.15 19.97 11.45
C ARG A 313 -11.84 18.93 12.52
N VAL A 314 -12.83 18.11 12.91
CA VAL A 314 -12.61 16.99 13.85
C VAL A 314 -11.61 15.99 13.26
N TRP A 315 -11.79 15.63 11.99
CA TRP A 315 -10.89 14.71 11.29
C TRP A 315 -9.49 15.30 11.09
N GLU A 316 -9.39 16.58 10.77
CA GLU A 316 -8.11 17.30 10.65
C GLU A 316 -7.32 17.25 11.95
N GLN A 317 -7.95 17.64 13.06
CA GLN A 317 -7.28 17.62 14.36
C GLN A 317 -6.86 16.21 14.75
N ARG A 318 -7.74 15.22 14.54
CA ARG A 318 -7.45 13.82 14.85
C ARG A 318 -6.29 13.27 14.01
N LEU A 319 -6.25 13.54 12.71
CA LEU A 319 -5.17 13.08 11.84
C LEU A 319 -3.86 13.81 12.16
N ALA A 320 -3.89 15.09 12.52
CA ALA A 320 -2.70 15.83 12.96
C ALA A 320 -2.13 15.25 14.27
N ASP A 321 -3.01 14.96 15.25
CA ASP A 321 -2.62 14.32 16.50
C ASP A 321 -2.04 12.92 16.23
N LEU A 322 -2.66 12.12 15.35
CA LEU A 322 -2.17 10.78 14.99
C LEU A 322 -0.79 10.82 14.34
N ASP A 323 -0.55 11.72 13.39
CA ASP A 323 0.75 11.85 12.73
C ASP A 323 1.87 12.13 13.75
N GLU A 324 1.63 13.07 14.67
CA GLU A 324 2.56 13.38 15.76
C GLU A 324 2.77 12.16 16.68
N TYR A 325 1.70 11.50 17.11
CA TYR A 325 1.78 10.38 18.05
C TYR A 325 2.47 9.17 17.43
N LEU A 326 2.15 8.81 16.19
CA LEU A 326 2.76 7.70 15.46
C LEU A 326 4.24 7.94 15.22
N THR A 327 4.60 9.15 14.78
CA THR A 327 5.99 9.52 14.54
C THR A 327 6.82 9.45 15.82
N ASN A 328 6.29 9.99 16.92
CA ASN A 328 6.96 9.96 18.22
C ASN A 328 7.06 8.54 18.78
N LEU A 329 5.98 7.76 18.74
CA LEU A 329 5.96 6.39 19.27
C LEU A 329 6.90 5.46 18.50
N ASN A 330 7.01 5.61 17.16
CA ASN A 330 7.98 4.87 16.35
C ASN A 330 9.43 5.20 16.77
N GLN A 331 9.74 6.49 16.95
CA GLN A 331 11.06 6.90 17.43
C GLN A 331 11.37 6.37 18.83
N ILE A 332 10.40 6.42 19.75
CA ILE A 332 10.50 5.86 21.11
C ILE A 332 10.78 4.36 21.02
N GLN A 333 9.98 3.60 20.28
CA GLN A 333 10.16 2.15 20.14
C GLN A 333 11.56 1.81 19.60
N ARG A 334 12.03 2.51 18.56
CA ARG A 334 13.37 2.26 17.98
C ARG A 334 14.49 2.53 18.99
N LYS A 335 14.39 3.63 19.75
CA LYS A 335 15.37 3.96 20.80
C LYS A 335 15.29 2.98 21.97
N TRP A 336 14.09 2.61 22.38
CA TRP A 336 13.88 1.66 23.47
C TRP A 336 14.41 0.28 23.11
N VAL A 337 14.18 -0.25 21.90
CA VAL A 337 14.72 -1.55 21.46
C VAL A 337 16.25 -1.59 21.49
N TYR A 338 16.90 -0.45 21.22
CA TYR A 338 18.35 -0.33 21.32
C TYR A 338 18.83 -0.22 22.79
N LEU A 339 18.18 0.63 23.59
CA LEU A 339 18.62 0.94 24.95
C LEU A 339 18.23 -0.13 25.97
N GLU A 340 17.11 -0.82 25.79
CA GLU A 340 16.60 -1.80 26.76
C GLU A 340 17.58 -2.94 27.04
N PRO A 341 18.20 -3.59 26.04
CA PRO A 341 19.16 -4.65 26.32
C PRO A 341 20.41 -4.14 27.05
N ILE A 342 20.82 -2.89 26.77
CA ILE A 342 22.01 -2.25 27.31
C ILE A 342 21.80 -1.92 28.79
N PHE A 343 20.68 -1.27 29.10
CA PHE A 343 20.31 -0.92 30.46
C PHE A 343 19.85 -2.15 31.25
N GLY A 344 19.17 -3.11 30.63
CA GLY A 344 18.79 -4.37 31.28
C GLY A 344 19.99 -5.16 31.84
N ARG A 345 21.14 -5.10 31.15
CA ARG A 345 22.42 -5.70 31.58
C ARG A 345 23.19 -4.89 32.64
N GLY A 346 22.71 -3.72 33.03
CA GLY A 346 23.31 -2.93 34.11
C GLY A 346 24.47 -2.01 33.69
N ALA A 347 24.67 -1.73 32.40
CA ALA A 347 25.84 -0.99 31.90
C ALA A 347 26.03 0.41 32.52
N LEU A 348 24.94 1.14 32.82
CA LEU A 348 24.98 2.48 33.45
C LEU A 348 24.15 2.56 34.74
N PRO A 349 24.70 2.21 35.91
CA PRO A 349 23.98 2.20 37.19
C PRO A 349 23.33 3.53 37.56
N ASN A 350 24.00 4.66 37.28
CA ASN A 350 23.53 6.00 37.63
C ASN A 350 22.29 6.44 36.85
N GLU A 351 22.08 5.91 35.64
CA GLU A 351 20.94 6.23 34.78
C GLU A 351 19.87 5.12 34.76
N GLN A 352 20.10 4.00 35.47
CA GLN A 352 19.12 2.91 35.61
C GLN A 352 17.77 3.37 36.13
N GLY A 353 17.76 4.23 37.15
CA GLY A 353 16.52 4.73 37.74
C GLY A 353 15.68 5.54 36.74
N ARG A 354 16.34 6.25 35.81
CA ARG A 354 15.67 7.00 34.75
C ARG A 354 15.13 6.05 33.69
N PHE A 355 15.96 5.11 33.23
CA PHE A 355 15.58 4.17 32.18
C PHE A 355 14.43 3.25 32.63
N ARG A 356 14.41 2.79 33.89
CA ARG A 356 13.28 1.99 34.42
C ARG A 356 11.93 2.69 34.30
N ARG A 357 11.86 4.00 34.59
CA ARG A 357 10.61 4.77 34.44
C ARG A 357 10.17 4.84 32.98
N VAL A 358 11.13 5.07 32.08
CA VAL A 358 10.90 5.07 30.64
C VAL A 358 10.41 3.71 30.15
N ASP A 359 11.01 2.64 30.66
CA ASP A 359 10.63 1.25 30.35
C ASP A 359 9.19 0.95 30.81
N ASP A 360 8.85 1.29 32.05
CA ASP A 360 7.51 1.11 32.62
C ASP A 360 6.44 1.88 31.83
N ASP A 361 6.68 3.16 31.53
CA ASP A 361 5.78 4.02 30.76
C ASP A 361 5.60 3.50 29.32
N PHE A 362 6.68 3.10 28.65
CA PHE A 362 6.62 2.53 27.30
C PHE A 362 5.85 1.19 27.30
N LYS A 363 6.16 0.28 28.23
CA LYS A 363 5.46 -0.99 28.40
C LYS A 363 3.97 -0.79 28.68
N SER A 364 3.60 0.23 29.45
CA SER A 364 2.20 0.59 29.69
C SER A 364 1.50 0.99 28.40
N ILE A 365 2.09 1.88 27.59
CA ILE A 365 1.52 2.29 26.30
C ILE A 365 1.36 1.08 25.37
N MET A 366 2.38 0.24 25.27
CA MET A 366 2.34 -0.96 24.41
C MET A 366 1.31 -1.98 24.90
N SER A 367 1.09 -2.09 26.21
CA SER A 367 0.03 -2.93 26.77
C SER A 367 -1.36 -2.45 26.37
N ASP A 368 -1.60 -1.14 26.38
CA ASP A 368 -2.89 -0.57 25.98
C ASP A 368 -3.13 -0.70 24.47
N VAL A 369 -2.10 -0.50 23.64
CA VAL A 369 -2.17 -0.77 22.19
C VAL A 369 -2.41 -2.25 21.91
N ALA A 370 -1.86 -3.16 22.71
CA ALA A 370 -2.11 -4.59 22.55
C ALA A 370 -3.54 -4.99 22.92
N LYS A 371 -4.19 -4.29 23.85
CA LYS A 371 -5.60 -4.51 24.22
C LYS A 371 -6.57 -3.95 23.17
N ASP A 372 -6.27 -2.77 22.63
CA ASP A 372 -7.04 -2.14 21.56
C ASP A 372 -6.09 -1.74 20.42
N ASN A 373 -6.02 -2.62 19.41
CA ASN A 373 -5.08 -2.53 18.30
C ASN A 373 -5.49 -1.53 17.21
N LYS A 374 -6.57 -0.77 17.40
CA LYS A 374 -6.99 0.27 16.44
C LYS A 374 -6.05 1.46 16.48
N VAL A 375 -5.68 1.98 15.31
CA VAL A 375 -4.76 3.12 15.20
C VAL A 375 -5.31 4.36 15.91
N VAL A 376 -6.61 4.62 15.74
CA VAL A 376 -7.29 5.79 16.31
C VAL A 376 -7.44 5.71 17.84
N SER A 377 -7.32 4.52 18.42
CA SER A 377 -7.40 4.32 19.87
C SER A 377 -6.23 4.94 20.64
N LEU A 378 -5.08 5.19 19.98
CA LEU A 378 -4.00 5.99 20.55
C LEU A 378 -4.46 7.38 20.99
N CYS A 379 -5.33 8.04 20.22
CA CYS A 379 -5.87 9.35 20.58
C CYS A 379 -6.76 9.32 21.81
N ARG A 380 -7.24 8.14 22.24
CA ARG A 380 -8.09 7.96 23.41
C ARG A 380 -7.28 7.77 24.70
N ILE A 381 -5.96 7.57 24.60
CA ILE A 381 -5.08 7.45 25.76
C ILE A 381 -4.90 8.84 26.38
N ASN A 382 -5.35 8.98 27.63
CA ASN A 382 -5.30 10.26 28.34
C ASN A 382 -3.86 10.75 28.51
N GLY A 383 -3.59 11.97 28.05
CA GLY A 383 -2.29 12.62 28.23
C GLY A 383 -1.16 12.07 27.34
N ILE A 384 -1.47 11.21 26.35
CA ILE A 384 -0.46 10.52 25.51
C ILE A 384 0.56 11.48 24.89
N ARG A 385 0.13 12.66 24.41
CA ARG A 385 1.04 13.68 23.84
C ARG A 385 2.18 14.01 24.80
N ASN A 386 1.84 14.38 26.03
CA ASN A 386 2.84 14.79 27.03
C ASN A 386 3.72 13.61 27.45
N THR A 387 3.15 12.41 27.54
CA THR A 387 3.90 11.18 27.83
C THR A 387 4.92 10.88 26.75
N LEU A 388 4.53 10.90 25.47
CA LEU A 388 5.43 10.65 24.33
C LEU A 388 6.57 11.69 24.27
N VAL A 389 6.25 12.97 24.44
CA VAL A 389 7.26 14.05 24.46
C VAL A 389 8.23 13.85 25.62
N THR A 390 7.72 13.50 26.80
CA THR A 390 8.56 13.23 27.98
C THR A 390 9.45 12.01 27.77
N LEU A 391 8.90 10.91 27.23
CA LEU A 391 9.65 9.70 26.90
C LEU A 391 10.79 9.98 25.91
N LEU A 392 10.53 10.77 24.86
CA LEU A 392 11.56 11.15 23.90
C LEU A 392 12.70 11.95 24.54
N ASP A 393 12.40 12.92 25.41
CA ASP A 393 13.41 13.69 26.15
C ASP A 393 14.22 12.78 27.10
N GLN A 394 13.55 11.91 27.86
CA GLN A 394 14.24 11.00 28.77
C GLN A 394 15.11 9.98 28.03
N LEU A 395 14.62 9.40 26.93
CA LEU A 395 15.40 8.50 26.07
C LEU A 395 16.60 9.22 25.46
N ALA A 396 16.45 10.48 25.02
CA ALA A 396 17.54 11.28 24.48
C ALA A 396 18.62 11.55 25.55
N ARG A 397 18.22 11.80 26.81
CA ARG A 397 19.16 11.93 27.94
C ARG A 397 19.88 10.61 28.21
N CYS A 398 19.17 9.48 28.29
CA CYS A 398 19.79 8.17 28.47
C CYS A 398 20.81 7.86 27.37
N GLN A 399 20.45 8.14 26.11
CA GLN A 399 21.33 7.94 24.96
C GLN A 399 22.56 8.87 25.02
N LYS A 400 22.37 10.12 25.43
CA LYS A 400 23.49 11.05 25.60
C LYS A 400 24.46 10.57 26.69
N SER A 401 23.95 10.19 27.86
CA SER A 401 24.78 9.66 28.95
C SER A 401 25.50 8.37 28.55
N LEU A 402 24.84 7.50 27.77
CA LEU A 402 25.46 6.30 27.21
C LEU A 402 26.61 6.66 26.26
N ASN A 403 26.40 7.61 25.35
CA ASN A 403 27.44 8.03 24.41
C ASN A 403 28.64 8.68 25.12
N GLU A 404 28.38 9.54 26.12
CA GLU A 404 29.43 10.15 26.95
C GLU A 404 30.24 9.06 27.68
N PHE A 405 29.57 8.05 28.24
CA PHE A 405 30.23 6.91 28.88
C PHE A 405 31.08 6.09 27.90
N LEU A 406 30.55 5.78 26.71
CA LEU A 406 31.30 5.04 25.69
C LEU A 406 32.51 5.83 25.19
N GLU A 407 32.37 7.15 25.03
CA GLU A 407 33.48 8.01 24.60
C GLU A 407 34.56 8.15 25.66
N GLU A 408 34.18 8.20 26.95
CA GLU A 408 35.13 8.13 28.07
C GLU A 408 35.93 6.82 28.02
N LYS A 409 35.27 5.69 27.78
CA LYS A 409 35.93 4.38 27.63
C LYS A 409 36.83 4.33 26.40
N ARG A 410 36.40 4.88 25.27
CA ARG A 410 37.22 4.99 24.04
C ARG A 410 38.45 5.87 24.23
N SER A 411 38.31 6.96 24.97
CA SER A 411 39.42 7.86 25.30
C SER A 411 40.44 7.17 26.22
N ALA A 412 39.97 6.33 27.15
CA ALA A 412 40.84 5.56 28.03
C ALA A 412 41.64 4.47 27.29
N PHE A 413 41.03 3.82 26.29
CA PHE A 413 41.72 2.85 25.43
C PHE A 413 41.40 3.08 23.94
N PRO A 414 42.27 3.78 23.19
CA PRO A 414 41.99 4.21 21.81
C PRO A 414 41.66 3.10 20.81
N ARG A 415 41.99 1.83 21.08
CA ARG A 415 41.60 0.74 20.16
C ARG A 415 40.09 0.52 20.12
N PHE A 416 39.35 0.97 21.13
CA PHE A 416 37.88 0.90 21.13
C PHE A 416 37.21 1.78 20.07
N TYR A 417 37.93 2.73 19.45
CA TYR A 417 37.41 3.47 18.29
C TYR A 417 37.19 2.59 17.05
N PHE A 418 37.84 1.42 16.99
CA PHE A 418 37.75 0.51 15.84
C PHE A 418 36.67 -0.57 15.99
N ILE A 419 35.90 -0.55 17.09
CA ILE A 419 34.78 -1.48 17.32
C ILE A 419 33.46 -0.73 17.47
N GLY A 420 32.36 -1.39 17.09
CA GLY A 420 31.00 -0.84 17.22
C GLY A 420 30.55 -0.74 18.68
N ASP A 421 29.52 0.06 18.93
CA ASP A 421 28.98 0.27 20.28
C ASP A 421 28.48 -1.04 20.92
N ASP A 422 27.87 -1.93 20.13
CA ASP A 422 27.35 -3.23 20.60
C ASP A 422 28.48 -4.15 21.10
N ASP A 423 29.56 -4.27 20.32
CA ASP A 423 30.77 -5.03 20.69
C ASP A 423 31.41 -4.43 21.95
N LEU A 424 31.52 -3.10 22.01
CA LEU A 424 32.11 -2.40 23.15
C LEU A 424 31.30 -2.62 24.43
N LEU A 425 29.96 -2.57 24.34
CA LEU A 425 29.08 -2.81 25.47
C LEU A 425 29.08 -4.26 25.93
N GLU A 426 29.23 -5.22 25.03
CA GLU A 426 29.39 -6.62 25.37
C GLU A 426 30.69 -6.87 26.17
N ILE A 427 31.80 -6.28 25.72
CA ILE A 427 33.09 -6.32 26.42
C ILE A 427 32.99 -5.68 27.81
N LEU A 428 32.37 -4.49 27.91
CA LEU A 428 32.23 -3.77 29.18
C LEU A 428 31.27 -4.46 30.15
N GLY A 429 30.20 -5.08 29.64
CA GLY A 429 29.18 -5.76 30.45
C GLY A 429 29.63 -7.12 30.99
N GLN A 430 30.56 -7.80 30.30
CA GLN A 430 31.07 -9.12 30.69
C GLN A 430 32.59 -9.15 30.80
N ALA A 431 33.16 -8.09 31.41
CA ALA A 431 34.59 -7.88 31.61
C ALA A 431 35.34 -9.05 32.28
N THR A 432 34.64 -9.92 33.02
CA THR A 432 35.22 -11.05 33.74
C THR A 432 34.99 -12.40 33.05
N ASN A 433 34.28 -12.44 31.91
CA ASN A 433 34.02 -13.69 31.19
C ASN A 433 35.11 -13.92 30.12
N PRO A 434 35.99 -14.92 30.29
CA PRO A 434 37.10 -15.18 29.37
C PRO A 434 36.65 -15.47 27.94
N GLU A 435 35.52 -16.16 27.75
CA GLU A 435 35.03 -16.55 26.42
C GLU A 435 34.59 -15.32 25.60
N VAL A 436 33.93 -14.37 26.25
CA VAL A 436 33.48 -13.12 25.61
C VAL A 436 34.67 -12.29 25.23
N ILE A 437 35.58 -12.03 26.18
CA ILE A 437 36.84 -11.32 25.93
C ILE A 437 37.57 -11.93 24.74
N GLN A 438 37.70 -13.26 24.72
CA GLN A 438 38.40 -13.99 23.68
C GLN A 438 37.82 -13.74 22.28
N SER A 439 36.50 -13.66 22.17
CA SER A 439 35.81 -13.45 20.89
C SER A 439 36.04 -12.05 20.28
N HIS A 440 36.28 -11.04 21.13
CA HIS A 440 36.50 -9.65 20.71
C HIS A 440 37.98 -9.25 20.65
N LEU A 441 38.90 -9.95 21.32
CA LEU A 441 40.33 -9.64 21.28
C LEU A 441 40.90 -9.61 19.86
N LYS A 442 40.47 -10.53 18.99
CA LYS A 442 40.86 -10.55 17.57
C LYS A 442 40.42 -9.31 16.78
N LYS A 443 39.41 -8.57 17.26
CA LYS A 443 38.95 -7.31 16.65
C LYS A 443 39.78 -6.13 17.14
N LEU A 444 40.39 -6.24 18.33
CA LEU A 444 41.17 -5.19 18.96
C LEU A 444 42.68 -5.28 18.66
N PHE A 445 43.19 -6.49 18.42
CA PHE A 445 44.60 -6.75 18.14
C PHE A 445 44.76 -7.48 16.81
N ALA A 446 45.75 -7.08 16.03
CA ALA A 446 45.98 -7.64 14.71
C ALA A 446 46.47 -9.10 14.75
N GLY A 447 47.45 -9.40 15.61
CA GLY A 447 48.06 -10.74 15.70
C GLY A 447 47.55 -11.62 16.85
N ILE A 448 46.79 -11.09 17.80
CA ILE A 448 46.28 -11.87 18.95
C ILE A 448 44.91 -12.42 18.58
N HIS A 449 44.86 -13.70 18.22
CA HIS A 449 43.60 -14.39 17.96
C HIS A 449 43.10 -15.15 19.20
N PHE A 450 44.02 -15.70 19.98
CA PHE A 450 43.75 -16.40 21.23
C PHE A 450 44.65 -15.89 22.36
N VAL A 451 44.19 -15.99 23.59
CA VAL A 451 45.01 -15.79 24.80
C VAL A 451 44.90 -17.02 25.68
N ARG A 452 46.00 -17.38 26.33
CA ARG A 452 46.02 -18.46 27.30
C ARG A 452 45.87 -17.87 28.69
N PHE A 453 44.89 -18.38 29.42
CA PHE A 453 44.65 -18.03 30.81
C PHE A 453 45.40 -18.97 31.75
N ASP A 454 45.60 -18.54 33.00
CA ASP A 454 46.05 -19.39 34.10
C ASP A 454 44.94 -20.37 34.55
N GLU A 455 45.26 -21.30 35.45
CA GLU A 455 44.32 -22.33 35.93
C GLU A 455 43.05 -21.74 36.57
N ASN A 456 43.13 -20.51 37.08
CA ASN A 456 42.04 -19.81 37.76
C ASN A 456 41.30 -18.80 36.85
N ASN A 457 41.65 -18.70 35.56
CA ASN A 457 41.12 -17.70 34.62
C ASN A 457 41.19 -16.25 35.12
N SER A 458 42.21 -15.95 35.92
CA SER A 458 42.44 -14.64 36.54
C SER A 458 43.56 -13.86 35.85
N HIS A 459 44.48 -14.55 35.18
CA HIS A 459 45.62 -13.94 34.50
C HIS A 459 45.75 -14.43 33.07
N ILE A 460 46.16 -13.55 32.16
CA ILE A 460 46.61 -13.90 30.82
C ILE A 460 48.11 -14.21 30.89
N VAL A 461 48.51 -15.41 30.49
CA VAL A 461 49.89 -15.90 30.57
C VAL A 461 50.58 -16.03 29.22
N ALA A 462 49.83 -16.11 28.12
CA ALA A 462 50.39 -16.15 26.77
C ALA A 462 49.41 -15.59 25.74
N MET A 463 49.94 -15.10 24.62
CA MET A 463 49.18 -14.71 23.44
C MET A 463 49.40 -15.72 22.32
N LYS A 464 48.36 -16.01 21.55
CA LYS A 464 48.37 -17.05 20.52
C LYS A 464 47.84 -16.54 19.18
N SER A 465 48.57 -16.81 18.10
CA SER A 465 48.17 -16.44 16.74
C SER A 465 47.04 -17.33 16.20
N LEU A 466 46.45 -16.95 15.06
CA LEU A 466 45.45 -17.75 14.35
C LEU A 466 46.02 -19.12 13.92
N GLU A 467 47.28 -19.15 13.49
CA GLU A 467 48.00 -20.33 13.02
C GLU A 467 48.52 -21.21 14.17
N GLY A 468 48.38 -20.72 15.41
CA GLY A 468 48.65 -21.48 16.61
C GLY A 468 50.00 -21.18 17.28
N GLU A 469 50.74 -20.15 16.86
CA GLU A 469 51.98 -19.73 17.54
C GLU A 469 51.67 -19.23 18.94
N ASP A 470 52.17 -19.90 19.99
CA ASP A 470 52.03 -19.50 21.39
C ASP A 470 53.25 -18.66 21.83
N VAL A 471 52.99 -17.46 22.36
CA VAL A 471 54.03 -16.55 22.86
C VAL A 471 53.77 -16.27 24.35
N PRO A 472 54.58 -16.84 25.26
CA PRO A 472 54.43 -16.63 26.68
C PRO A 472 54.77 -15.18 27.06
N LEU A 473 53.90 -14.56 27.86
CA LEU A 473 54.15 -13.24 28.42
C LEU A 473 55.19 -13.32 29.53
N ARG A 474 56.09 -12.34 29.59
CA ARG A 474 57.14 -12.29 30.64
C ARG A 474 56.55 -12.04 32.02
N ARG A 475 55.46 -11.28 32.07
CA ARG A 475 54.66 -11.05 33.26
C ARG A 475 53.20 -11.34 32.93
N PRO A 476 52.53 -12.22 33.69
CA PRO A 476 51.10 -12.44 33.54
C PRO A 476 50.31 -11.14 33.77
N VAL A 477 49.28 -10.91 32.96
CA VAL A 477 48.40 -9.73 33.06
C VAL A 477 47.15 -10.10 33.84
N GLU A 478 46.84 -9.37 34.91
CA GLU A 478 45.67 -9.63 35.76
C GLU A 478 44.39 -9.10 35.11
N ILE A 479 43.33 -9.91 35.08
CA ILE A 479 42.02 -9.54 34.55
C ILE A 479 41.23 -8.87 35.68
N THR A 480 41.03 -7.57 35.54
CA THR A 480 40.26 -6.77 36.50
C THR A 480 38.89 -6.37 35.93
N THR A 481 38.04 -5.78 36.75
CA THR A 481 36.71 -5.29 36.33
C THR A 481 36.77 -4.12 35.36
N LYS A 482 37.89 -3.40 35.29
CA LYS A 482 38.10 -2.28 34.36
C LYS A 482 38.82 -2.77 33.12
N VAL A 483 38.06 -2.94 32.04
CA VAL A 483 38.55 -3.57 30.81
C VAL A 483 39.67 -2.76 30.16
N GLU A 484 39.52 -1.44 30.15
CA GLU A 484 40.50 -0.50 29.60
C GLU A 484 41.89 -0.60 30.26
N ASP A 485 41.94 -0.86 31.57
CA ASP A 485 43.19 -0.87 32.34
C ASP A 485 44.00 -2.13 32.00
N TRP A 486 43.39 -3.31 32.06
CA TRP A 486 44.10 -4.56 31.78
C TRP A 486 44.37 -4.76 30.28
N LEU A 487 43.52 -4.23 29.37
CA LEU A 487 43.83 -4.23 27.93
C LEU A 487 45.02 -3.33 27.59
N SER A 488 45.15 -2.20 28.28
CA SER A 488 46.32 -1.32 28.16
C SER A 488 47.57 -2.00 28.71
N GLU A 489 47.47 -2.67 29.87
CA GLU A 489 48.57 -3.47 30.42
C GLU A 489 48.95 -4.62 29.47
N LEU A 490 47.98 -5.33 28.89
CA LEU A 490 48.25 -6.37 27.88
C LEU A 490 48.99 -5.81 26.66
N SER A 491 48.59 -4.64 26.16
CA SER A 491 49.27 -4.00 25.03
C SER A 491 50.72 -3.61 25.35
N GLU A 492 51.00 -3.14 26.56
CA GLU A 492 52.35 -2.77 26.98
C GLU A 492 53.21 -4.00 27.31
N GLU A 493 52.63 -5.00 27.97
CA GLU A 493 53.28 -6.28 28.27
C GLU A 493 53.62 -7.07 27.01
N MET A 494 52.76 -7.02 25.99
CA MET A 494 53.05 -7.56 24.66
C MET A 494 54.31 -6.92 24.07
N LYS A 495 54.37 -5.57 24.01
CA LYS A 495 55.54 -4.85 23.48
C LYS A 495 56.81 -5.17 24.28
N ARG A 496 56.70 -5.19 25.62
CA ARG A 496 57.82 -5.52 26.51
C ARG A 496 58.33 -6.94 26.29
N THR A 497 57.42 -7.91 26.24
CA THR A 497 57.73 -9.32 25.99
C THR A 497 58.46 -9.47 24.65
N LEU A 498 57.97 -8.83 23.59
CA LEU A 498 58.61 -8.85 22.27
C LEU A 498 59.98 -8.16 22.24
N LYS A 499 60.16 -7.05 22.96
CA LYS A 499 61.48 -6.39 23.13
C LYS A 499 62.49 -7.29 23.83
N GLU A 500 62.09 -7.98 24.89
CA GLU A 500 62.95 -8.90 25.63
C GLU A 500 63.29 -10.14 24.79
N LEU A 501 62.30 -10.73 24.11
CA LEU A 501 62.51 -11.84 23.18
C LEU A 501 63.48 -11.46 22.06
N LEU A 502 63.40 -10.24 21.51
CA LEU A 502 64.36 -9.79 20.51
C LEU A 502 65.80 -9.76 21.04
N ARG A 503 66.00 -9.24 22.26
CA ARG A 503 67.33 -9.18 22.88
C ARG A 503 67.91 -10.57 23.17
N GLU A 504 67.07 -11.51 23.60
CA GLU A 504 67.47 -12.90 23.78
C GLU A 504 67.84 -13.54 22.43
N CYS A 505 66.99 -13.36 21.41
CA CYS A 505 67.20 -13.91 20.08
C CYS A 505 68.47 -13.37 19.40
N LEU A 506 68.75 -12.06 19.52
CA LEU A 506 70.00 -11.47 19.01
C LEU A 506 71.24 -12.03 19.70
N LYS A 507 71.20 -12.19 21.03
CA LYS A 507 72.31 -12.81 21.79
C LYS A 507 72.61 -14.22 21.31
N GLU A 508 71.58 -15.02 21.04
CA GLU A 508 71.74 -16.36 20.47
C GLU A 508 72.30 -16.30 19.04
N GLY A 509 71.83 -15.36 18.21
CA GLY A 509 72.29 -15.17 16.84
C GLY A 509 73.76 -14.74 16.69
N HIS A 510 74.35 -14.13 17.72
CA HIS A 510 75.79 -13.83 17.76
C HIS A 510 76.66 -15.02 18.18
N THR A 511 76.07 -16.16 18.56
CA THR A 511 76.81 -17.38 18.91
C THR A 511 76.92 -18.33 17.72
N ASP A 512 77.93 -19.21 17.74
CA ASP A 512 78.14 -20.24 16.71
C ASP A 512 76.95 -21.23 16.56
N ALA A 513 76.04 -21.27 17.54
CA ALA A 513 74.85 -22.13 17.52
C ALA A 513 73.71 -21.59 16.62
N GLY A 514 73.72 -20.29 16.27
CA GLY A 514 72.67 -19.65 15.49
C GLY A 514 71.35 -19.48 16.25
N MET A 515 70.37 -18.82 15.60
CA MET A 515 69.02 -18.62 16.15
C MET A 515 68.18 -19.88 16.04
N ASP A 516 67.50 -20.28 17.13
CA ASP A 516 66.61 -21.45 17.16
C ASP A 516 65.17 -21.07 16.73
N PRO A 517 64.68 -21.57 15.58
CA PRO A 517 63.34 -21.24 15.08
C PRO A 517 62.19 -21.76 15.96
N LEU A 518 62.45 -22.73 16.84
CA LEU A 518 61.43 -23.31 17.73
C LEU A 518 61.16 -22.44 18.96
N LYS A 519 62.14 -21.67 19.44
CA LYS A 519 62.04 -20.93 20.70
C LYS A 519 61.45 -19.54 20.57
N SER A 520 61.74 -18.85 19.47
CA SER A 520 61.31 -17.47 19.27
C SER A 520 60.12 -17.37 18.32
N PRO A 521 59.23 -16.39 18.49
CA PRO A 521 58.14 -16.18 17.55
C PRO A 521 58.67 -15.68 16.19
N SER A 522 57.95 -16.01 15.12
CA SER A 522 58.35 -15.75 13.73
C SER A 522 58.69 -14.28 13.46
N GLN A 523 57.86 -13.38 13.97
CA GLN A 523 58.05 -11.94 13.87
C GLN A 523 59.41 -11.49 14.45
N ILE A 524 59.79 -12.05 15.60
CA ILE A 524 61.05 -11.71 16.28
C ILE A 524 62.24 -12.38 15.61
N LEU A 525 62.09 -13.63 15.16
CA LEU A 525 63.11 -14.32 14.38
C LEU A 525 63.47 -13.53 13.12
N CYS A 526 62.48 -13.13 12.32
CA CYS A 526 62.72 -12.36 11.10
C CYS A 526 63.35 -10.98 11.40
N LEU A 527 62.91 -10.32 12.47
CA LEU A 527 63.46 -9.01 12.87
C LEU A 527 64.92 -9.14 13.33
N ALA A 528 65.22 -10.13 14.16
CA ALA A 528 66.58 -10.42 14.61
C ALA A 528 67.48 -10.75 13.40
N ASP A 529 66.97 -11.54 12.46
CA ASP A 529 67.69 -11.88 11.23
C ASP A 529 68.00 -10.67 10.37
N ALA A 530 67.05 -9.76 10.21
CA ALA A 530 67.25 -8.53 9.45
C ALA A 530 68.26 -7.57 10.11
N ILE A 531 68.30 -7.51 11.45
CA ILE A 531 69.30 -6.73 12.19
C ILE A 531 70.69 -7.35 12.01
N LEU A 532 70.82 -8.65 12.23
CA LEU A 532 72.09 -9.38 12.06
C LEU A 532 72.59 -9.32 10.61
N PHE A 533 71.69 -9.38 9.64
CA PHE A 533 72.01 -9.16 8.24
C PHE A 533 72.58 -7.76 8.02
N THR A 534 71.91 -6.73 8.54
CA THR A 534 72.36 -5.33 8.40
C THR A 534 73.77 -5.16 8.98
N GLU A 535 74.00 -5.62 10.20
CA GLU A 535 75.29 -5.56 10.89
C GLU A 535 76.40 -6.29 10.13
N ARG A 536 76.19 -7.57 9.80
CA ARG A 536 77.18 -8.39 9.08
C ARG A 536 77.43 -7.90 7.66
N CYS A 537 76.42 -7.32 7.00
CA CYS A 537 76.57 -6.72 5.68
C CYS A 537 77.45 -5.46 5.76
N GLU A 538 77.22 -4.58 6.73
CA GLU A 538 78.04 -3.38 6.94
C GLU A 538 79.50 -3.71 7.28
N GLU A 539 79.72 -4.72 8.14
CA GLU A 539 81.06 -5.27 8.42
C GLU A 539 81.71 -5.81 7.14
N SER A 540 80.97 -6.59 6.35
CA SER A 540 81.46 -7.19 5.10
C SER A 540 81.78 -6.15 4.01
N ILE A 541 81.06 -5.02 3.98
CA ILE A 541 81.37 -3.88 3.09
C ILE A 541 82.71 -3.25 3.52
N GLN A 542 82.88 -2.99 4.82
CA GLN A 542 84.09 -2.36 5.36
C GLN A 542 85.34 -3.26 5.19
N GLU A 543 85.18 -4.57 5.35
CA GLU A 543 86.27 -5.56 5.21
C GLU A 543 86.52 -6.01 3.77
N GLY A 544 85.64 -5.65 2.82
CA GLY A 544 85.72 -6.09 1.42
C GLY A 544 85.44 -7.59 1.22
N ARG A 545 84.59 -8.19 2.07
CA ARG A 545 84.31 -9.65 2.10
C ARG A 545 82.88 -10.01 1.70
N LEU A 546 82.18 -9.13 0.98
CA LEU A 546 80.80 -9.37 0.51
C LEU A 546 80.60 -10.72 -0.22
N SER A 547 81.58 -11.16 -1.01
CA SER A 547 81.53 -12.46 -1.71
C SER A 547 81.54 -13.67 -0.76
N ASN A 548 82.19 -13.56 0.40
CA ASN A 548 82.19 -14.60 1.42
C ASN A 548 80.87 -14.58 2.18
N PHE A 549 80.39 -13.39 2.55
CA PHE A 549 79.10 -13.22 3.21
C PHE A 549 77.94 -13.76 2.37
N LYS A 550 77.98 -13.55 1.05
CA LYS A 550 77.02 -14.17 0.12
C LYS A 550 77.00 -15.71 0.24
N LYS A 551 78.17 -16.35 0.27
CA LYS A 551 78.27 -17.82 0.43
C LYS A 551 77.73 -18.29 1.77
N GLU A 552 77.92 -17.52 2.84
CA GLU A 552 77.32 -17.81 4.15
C GLU A 552 75.78 -17.77 4.09
N LEU A 553 75.21 -16.77 3.39
CA LEU A 553 73.76 -16.69 3.20
C LEU A 553 73.22 -17.83 2.33
N GLU A 554 73.94 -18.23 1.27
CA GLU A 554 73.59 -19.39 0.44
C GLU A 554 73.63 -20.70 1.25
N ALA A 555 74.64 -20.90 2.08
CA ALA A 555 74.74 -22.06 2.98
C ALA A 555 73.63 -22.06 4.04
N LYS A 556 73.28 -20.89 4.56
CA LYS A 556 72.16 -20.71 5.49
C LYS A 556 70.82 -21.04 4.82
N LEU A 557 70.61 -20.59 3.58
CA LEU A 557 69.43 -20.95 2.78
C LEU A 557 69.33 -22.47 2.57
N GLU A 558 70.44 -23.13 2.22
CA GLU A 558 70.49 -24.59 2.07
C GLU A 558 70.13 -25.30 3.39
N SER A 559 70.61 -24.79 4.52
CA SER A 559 70.27 -25.30 5.85
C SER A 559 68.77 -25.20 6.17
N TYR A 560 68.11 -24.10 5.78
CA TYR A 560 66.66 -23.95 5.98
C TYR A 560 65.83 -24.85 5.06
N THR A 561 66.31 -25.10 3.84
CA THR A 561 65.62 -25.97 2.87
C THR A 561 65.81 -27.47 3.13
N SER A 562 66.78 -27.85 3.95
CA SER A 562 67.12 -29.25 4.27
C SER A 562 66.48 -29.76 5.56
N VAL A 563 65.70 -28.93 6.27
CA VAL A 563 64.97 -29.35 7.48
C VAL A 563 63.77 -30.24 7.10
N ASP A 564 63.76 -31.48 7.56
CA ASP A 564 62.66 -32.44 7.37
C ASP A 564 61.47 -32.12 8.29
N LEU A 565 60.33 -31.73 7.70
CA LEU A 565 59.09 -31.32 8.40
C LEU A 565 58.13 -32.48 8.73
N SER A 566 58.65 -33.67 9.04
CA SER A 566 57.80 -34.83 9.33
C SER A 566 57.11 -34.72 10.71
N SER A 567 55.77 -34.56 10.73
CA SER A 567 54.99 -34.44 11.97
C SER A 567 54.70 -35.81 12.60
N ASP A 568 54.95 -35.97 13.90
CA ASP A 568 54.62 -37.18 14.67
C ASP A 568 53.13 -37.20 15.06
N GLY A 569 52.22 -37.35 14.09
CA GLY A 569 50.80 -37.78 14.18
C GLY A 569 49.79 -37.05 15.10
N SER A 570 50.24 -36.39 16.17
CA SER A 570 49.47 -35.80 17.26
C SER A 570 48.94 -34.40 16.90
N PRO A 571 47.83 -33.95 17.49
CA PRO A 571 47.26 -32.62 17.21
C PRO A 571 48.21 -31.46 17.58
N GLU A 572 48.93 -31.60 18.70
CA GLU A 572 49.90 -30.61 19.19
C GLU A 572 51.16 -30.59 18.29
N GLY A 573 51.72 -31.76 17.96
CA GLY A 573 52.86 -31.85 17.04
C GLY A 573 52.55 -31.40 15.61
N LYS A 574 51.29 -31.46 15.16
CA LYS A 574 50.85 -30.90 13.87
C LYS A 574 50.79 -29.38 13.86
N ALA A 575 50.35 -28.76 14.96
CA ALA A 575 50.30 -27.31 15.09
C ALA A 575 51.73 -26.72 15.16
N ASP A 576 52.60 -27.31 15.97
CA ASP A 576 54.01 -26.89 16.09
C ASP A 576 54.76 -27.08 14.76
N SER A 577 54.49 -28.18 14.05
CA SER A 577 55.05 -28.44 12.71
C SER A 577 54.57 -27.41 11.68
N LEU A 578 53.30 -26.98 11.72
CA LEU A 578 52.76 -25.96 10.82
C LEU A 578 53.34 -24.57 11.12
N VAL A 579 53.42 -24.20 12.41
CA VAL A 579 54.02 -22.93 12.83
C VAL A 579 55.50 -22.88 12.43
N LEU A 580 56.25 -23.97 12.62
CA LEU A 580 57.64 -24.08 12.18
C LEU A 580 57.77 -23.97 10.66
N GLU A 581 56.91 -24.64 9.88
CA GLU A 581 56.90 -24.53 8.43
C GLU A 581 56.69 -23.08 7.96
N LEU A 582 55.75 -22.35 8.58
CA LEU A 582 55.48 -20.95 8.25
C LEU A 582 56.66 -20.04 8.63
N LYS A 583 57.30 -20.26 9.79
CA LYS A 583 58.53 -19.57 10.21
C LYS A 583 59.65 -19.76 9.20
N LEU A 584 59.92 -21.00 8.80
CA LEU A 584 60.96 -21.31 7.83
C LEU A 584 60.67 -20.69 6.47
N LYS A 585 59.42 -20.75 5.98
CA LYS A 585 59.03 -20.07 4.74
C LYS A 585 59.31 -18.56 4.78
N ALA A 586 58.98 -17.89 5.88
CA ALA A 586 59.26 -16.47 6.05
C ALA A 586 60.77 -16.16 6.01
N LEU A 587 61.57 -16.92 6.77
CA LEU A 587 63.03 -16.77 6.80
C LEU A 587 63.69 -17.08 5.45
N ILE A 588 63.19 -18.08 4.71
CA ILE A 588 63.67 -18.42 3.37
C ILE A 588 63.45 -17.24 2.41
N LEU A 589 62.26 -16.64 2.41
CA LEU A 589 61.96 -15.48 1.56
C LEU A 589 62.85 -14.28 1.88
N ASP A 590 63.04 -13.97 3.17
CA ASP A 590 63.95 -12.89 3.59
C ASP A 590 65.40 -13.20 3.18
N THR A 591 65.85 -14.45 3.34
CA THR A 591 67.22 -14.86 2.98
C THR A 591 67.46 -14.76 1.47
N ILE A 592 66.49 -15.15 0.63
CA ILE A 592 66.59 -15.02 -0.83
C ILE A 592 66.71 -13.54 -1.20
N HIS A 593 65.86 -12.67 -0.63
CA HIS A 593 65.96 -11.23 -0.86
C HIS A 593 67.31 -10.66 -0.42
N ASN A 594 67.80 -11.05 0.76
CA ASN A 594 69.10 -10.63 1.28
C ASN A 594 70.25 -11.05 0.36
N ILE A 595 70.20 -12.25 -0.23
CA ILE A 595 71.19 -12.71 -1.23
C ILE A 595 71.14 -11.82 -2.48
N ASP A 596 69.95 -11.48 -2.97
CA ASP A 596 69.77 -10.59 -4.12
C ASP A 596 70.28 -9.18 -3.84
N VAL A 597 70.03 -8.64 -2.65
CA VAL A 597 70.59 -7.37 -2.20
C VAL A 597 72.12 -7.44 -2.24
N VAL A 598 72.74 -8.44 -1.61
CA VAL A 598 74.21 -8.59 -1.62
C VAL A 598 74.77 -8.73 -3.04
N ASN A 599 74.07 -9.44 -3.94
CA ASN A 599 74.43 -9.53 -5.36
C ASN A 599 74.46 -8.15 -6.05
N ILE A 600 73.48 -7.30 -5.76
CA ILE A 600 73.44 -5.93 -6.27
C ILE A 600 74.60 -5.11 -5.70
N LEU A 601 74.91 -5.24 -4.40
CA LEU A 601 76.02 -4.54 -3.76
C LEU A 601 77.38 -4.95 -4.36
N ILE A 602 77.59 -6.26 -4.61
CA ILE A 602 78.80 -6.79 -5.27
C ILE A 602 78.91 -6.27 -6.71
N THR A 603 77.82 -6.32 -7.47
CA THR A 603 77.80 -5.89 -8.88
C THR A 603 78.12 -4.40 -9.03
N ASN A 604 77.68 -3.58 -8.06
CA ASN A 604 77.96 -2.15 -8.01
C ASN A 604 79.33 -1.79 -7.40
N ASN A 605 80.14 -2.78 -6.97
CA ASN A 605 81.46 -2.60 -6.37
C ASN A 605 81.48 -1.58 -5.21
N ILE A 606 80.54 -1.72 -4.28
CA ILE A 606 80.41 -0.83 -3.12
C ILE A 606 81.63 -0.95 -2.20
N LEU A 607 82.13 0.19 -1.74
CA LEU A 607 83.31 0.28 -0.86
C LEU A 607 83.00 0.99 0.46
N SER A 608 81.83 1.64 0.57
CA SER A 608 81.44 2.36 1.77
C SER A 608 80.00 2.06 2.16
N VAL A 609 79.76 2.00 3.47
CA VAL A 609 78.40 1.97 4.05
C VAL A 609 77.63 3.27 3.73
N ALA A 610 78.32 4.35 3.35
CA ALA A 610 77.67 5.59 2.90
C ALA A 610 77.18 5.53 1.44
N ASP A 611 77.51 4.47 0.68
CA ASP A 611 77.14 4.38 -0.73
C ASP A 611 75.63 4.25 -0.93
N TRP A 612 75.12 4.93 -1.96
CA TRP A 612 73.68 5.05 -2.22
C TRP A 612 72.99 3.69 -2.40
N ALA A 613 73.64 2.72 -3.04
CA ALA A 613 73.06 1.41 -3.27
C ALA A 613 72.81 0.61 -1.97
N TRP A 614 73.56 0.88 -0.89
CA TRP A 614 73.28 0.37 0.45
C TRP A 614 72.27 1.25 1.19
N GLN A 615 72.40 2.57 1.12
CA GLN A 615 71.47 3.50 1.77
C GLN A 615 70.04 3.39 1.22
N LYS A 616 69.87 2.97 -0.04
CA LYS A 616 68.56 2.66 -0.65
C LYS A 616 67.85 1.53 0.11
N GLN A 617 68.58 0.55 0.62
CA GLN A 617 68.00 -0.64 1.24
C GLN A 617 67.35 -0.31 2.59
N LEU A 618 66.32 -1.09 2.94
CA LEU A 618 65.72 -1.05 4.27
C LEU A 618 66.65 -1.75 5.26
N ARG A 619 67.12 -1.01 6.25
CA ARG A 619 68.11 -1.49 7.23
C ARG A 619 67.50 -1.49 8.61
N PHE A 620 67.87 -2.47 9.42
CA PHE A 620 67.38 -2.61 10.78
C PHE A 620 68.53 -2.54 11.77
N TYR A 621 68.31 -1.81 12.85
CA TYR A 621 69.32 -1.58 13.88
C TYR A 621 68.68 -1.74 15.25
N ILE A 622 69.52 -1.94 16.26
CA ILE A 622 69.13 -1.92 17.67
C ILE A 622 69.80 -0.73 18.37
N SER A 623 69.02 0.04 19.10
CA SER A 623 69.54 1.15 19.91
C SER A 623 70.28 0.64 21.16
N GLU A 624 71.07 1.50 21.80
CA GLU A 624 71.72 1.18 23.09
C GLU A 624 70.69 0.86 24.20
N GLU A 625 69.49 1.43 24.09
CA GLU A 625 68.35 1.14 24.96
C GLU A 625 67.66 -0.20 24.61
N GLY A 626 68.19 -0.94 23.63
CA GLY A 626 67.71 -2.25 23.21
C GLY A 626 66.34 -2.23 22.54
N SER A 627 65.98 -1.12 21.88
CA SER A 627 64.80 -1.01 21.01
C SER A 627 65.23 -0.98 19.55
N ALA A 628 64.53 -1.71 18.70
CA ALA A 628 64.80 -1.79 17.27
C ALA A 628 64.24 -0.57 16.54
N TYR A 629 64.98 -0.12 15.55
CA TYR A 629 64.54 0.92 14.62
C TYR A 629 64.95 0.54 13.20
N MET A 630 64.18 1.01 12.22
CA MET A 630 64.43 0.80 10.81
C MET A 630 64.85 2.10 10.14
N LYS A 631 65.74 2.01 9.16
CA LYS A 631 66.26 3.15 8.41
C LYS A 631 66.30 2.85 6.92
N MET A 632 65.76 3.76 6.12
CA MET A 632 65.83 3.72 4.66
C MET A 632 66.20 5.11 4.17
N VAL A 633 67.33 5.21 3.46
CA VAL A 633 67.97 6.50 3.12
C VAL A 633 68.15 7.33 4.40
N ASP A 634 67.52 8.50 4.48
CA ASP A 634 67.59 9.45 5.59
C ASP A 634 66.42 9.26 6.58
N ALA A 635 65.39 8.49 6.22
CA ALA A 635 64.22 8.28 7.05
C ALA A 635 64.50 7.19 8.10
N GLN A 636 64.10 7.46 9.34
CA GLN A 636 64.20 6.53 10.47
C GLN A 636 62.83 6.38 11.13
N PHE A 637 62.46 5.14 11.45
CA PHE A 637 61.23 4.81 12.16
C PHE A 637 61.50 3.81 13.28
N ASP A 638 60.87 4.00 14.43
CA ASP A 638 60.96 3.04 15.53
C ASP A 638 60.10 1.80 15.23
N TYR A 639 60.58 0.62 15.63
CA TYR A 639 59.76 -0.58 15.57
C TYR A 639 58.71 -0.55 16.68
N THR A 640 57.44 -0.71 16.34
CA THR A 640 56.32 -0.50 17.28
C THR A 640 56.09 -1.67 18.24
N TYR A 641 56.63 -2.85 17.93
CA TYR A 641 56.45 -4.09 18.70
C TYR A 641 54.98 -4.52 18.86
N GLU A 642 54.13 -4.22 17.87
CA GLU A 642 52.79 -4.81 17.81
C GLU A 642 52.88 -6.26 17.32
N TYR A 643 52.33 -7.21 18.06
CA TYR A 643 52.33 -8.61 17.64
C TYR A 643 51.46 -8.80 16.39
N GLN A 644 52.06 -9.33 15.32
CA GLN A 644 51.40 -9.59 14.03
C GLN A 644 51.06 -11.07 13.83
N GLY A 645 51.57 -11.96 14.68
CA GLY A 645 51.51 -13.41 14.45
C GLY A 645 52.31 -13.83 13.21
N ASN A 646 51.94 -14.98 12.63
CA ASN A 646 52.56 -15.52 11.42
C ASN A 646 51.92 -14.94 10.16
N ALA A 647 51.98 -13.61 10.00
CA ALA A 647 51.45 -12.95 8.81
C ALA A 647 52.24 -13.37 7.56
N PRO A 648 51.57 -13.75 6.45
CA PRO A 648 52.24 -14.15 5.22
C PRO A 648 53.00 -12.96 4.62
N LYS A 649 54.33 -13.11 4.49
CA LYS A 649 55.17 -12.14 3.79
C LYS A 649 54.95 -12.23 2.28
N LEU A 650 54.84 -11.07 1.62
CA LEU A 650 54.85 -10.99 0.16
C LEU A 650 56.29 -11.07 -0.35
N VAL A 651 56.48 -11.67 -1.53
CA VAL A 651 57.78 -11.75 -2.17
C VAL A 651 58.26 -10.34 -2.52
N HIS A 652 59.47 -9.98 -2.09
CA HIS A 652 60.08 -8.71 -2.46
C HIS A 652 60.32 -8.68 -3.97
N THR A 653 59.92 -7.58 -4.60
CA THR A 653 60.16 -7.34 -6.03
C THR A 653 60.86 -6.00 -6.21
N PRO A 654 61.52 -5.74 -7.36
CA PRO A 654 62.10 -4.42 -7.64
C PRO A 654 61.09 -3.27 -7.62
N LEU A 655 59.78 -3.55 -7.69
CA LEU A 655 58.72 -2.55 -7.54
C LEU A 655 58.44 -2.21 -6.06
N THR A 656 58.78 -3.12 -5.16
CA THR A 656 58.64 -2.98 -3.70
C THR A 656 59.80 -2.20 -3.08
N ASP A 657 60.97 -2.17 -3.74
CA ASP A 657 62.22 -1.49 -3.32
C ASP A 657 62.38 -0.07 -3.88
#